data_AF-A0A955Z9Q8-F1
#
_entry.id   AF-A0A955Z9Q8-F1
#
_cell.length_a   1.000
_cell.length_b   1.000
_cell.length_c   1.000
_cell.angle_alpha   90.00
_cell.angle_beta   90.00
_cell.angle_gamma   90.00
#
_symmetry.space_group_name_H-M   'P 1'
#
loop_
_entity.id
_entity.type
_entity.pdbx_description
1 polymer ?
#
loop_
_entity_poly.entity_id
_entity_poly.type
_entity_poly.pdbx_seq_one_letter_code
_entity_poly.pdbx_strand_id
1 'polypeptide(L)'
;MALARVSRGAAGRPSRLGGHAVKKKSLRVYFVEYEDGRRTGTLMRTWDTFFDRPAPSAYGATTEDVLDELESQLEERRITEQDVVERYLWEEHFETSTVKVAIFPLSSVAKRPVIGKKEIPLLLTYAHCPLAGGGHRVMVPRFGAWFVVEELSLAPHLLRHMVTTSLLGEKPRWVYDLRRVGAEYVREWSPPAITRTRPAARAAEEAPPEQLARVADDLTALATRGKLPRVVGEPALRRDVEAYSLRPRPPSLLLVGESGVGKTTLVRALAQLHAARRRGKTKDAPRIFSTSRDRIIAGMIYLGMWQERCVAIVKELSEEGDVLHVDALSGLLTVQADGASIADFLEPALASGEIRVLTECTQAELERARRTRPGFVARFEIVRVEEPSPEATVELLSHYVRHKGGIAAHAAALKRLVRHLAMLERSVAFPGKGFRFVDWLAQQAAGAGDGKAKTYYPRDVSEAYSRYSGIPTSLLSDDISAGAGELADMLRARVVGQDAACDACGRLLARFKANLVDPERPCGTLLFVGPTGVGKTELAKQLARTTFGGEDRLVRVDMSEYQLPGSARRLLEVGPGVRSLATLVRQSPLSLVLLDEIEKAHSDVFDLLLGVLGEGRMTDASGRFVDFRTTIVIMTSNVGTSEARPVGFGEAGDQEAARASAVVRSVRAHFRPELFNRIDHVLPFRSLALSDVARIVELELDAARKRPGFARRQVRLVTTDRARAKLAELGYHPTRGARPLRRVLEEKVMTPVATRMAEDPTFRDRTVVVVEDGEDAGGRAWVVRV
;
A
#
# COMPACT_ATOMS: atom_id res chain seq x y z
N MET A 1 52.95 -22.83 74.55
CA MET A 1 51.78 -23.69 74.28
C MET A 1 51.05 -23.29 72.98
N ALA A 2 51.66 -22.92 71.85
CA ALA A 2 52.86 -23.35 71.11
C ALA A 2 52.72 -24.64 70.28
N LEU A 3 52.79 -24.40 68.96
CA LEU A 3 53.60 -25.10 67.96
C LEU A 3 53.27 -26.55 67.61
N ALA A 4 53.00 -26.79 66.33
CA ALA A 4 53.63 -27.81 65.45
C ALA A 4 52.74 -27.99 64.19
N ARG A 5 53.19 -28.31 62.98
CA ARG A 5 54.51 -28.49 62.36
C ARG A 5 54.23 -28.49 60.84
N VAL A 6 55.21 -28.03 60.08
CA VAL A 6 55.27 -28.08 58.61
C VAL A 6 55.82 -29.46 58.17
N SER A 7 55.27 -30.07 57.10
CA SER A 7 56.02 -30.40 55.86
C SER A 7 55.28 -31.33 54.87
N ARG A 8 55.30 -30.90 53.58
CA ARG A 8 55.45 -31.63 52.28
C ARG A 8 54.45 -32.76 51.91
N GLY A 9 53.92 -32.86 50.69
CA GLY A 9 54.05 -32.10 49.44
C GLY A 9 53.49 -32.89 48.24
N ALA A 10 53.03 -32.13 47.22
CA ALA A 10 52.94 -32.42 45.77
C ALA A 10 51.96 -33.47 45.16
N ALA A 11 51.05 -32.91 44.35
CA ALA A 11 50.60 -33.32 43.01
C ALA A 11 49.59 -34.48 42.81
N GLY A 12 48.35 -34.11 42.48
CA GLY A 12 47.37 -34.94 41.79
C GLY A 12 46.35 -34.07 41.04
N ARG A 13 46.21 -34.27 39.72
CA ARG A 13 45.33 -33.55 38.77
C ARG A 13 43.85 -33.52 39.22
N PRO A 14 43.05 -32.51 38.84
CA PRO A 14 41.60 -32.55 39.03
C PRO A 14 40.98 -33.54 38.02
N SER A 15 40.36 -34.60 38.54
CA SER A 15 39.50 -35.49 37.78
C SER A 15 38.17 -34.82 37.47
N ARG A 16 37.67 -35.11 36.27
CA ARG A 16 36.46 -34.59 35.64
C ARG A 16 35.18 -35.11 36.31
N LEU A 17 34.15 -34.24 36.26
CA LEU A 17 32.73 -34.56 36.08
C LEU A 17 32.03 -35.38 37.17
N GLY A 18 31.42 -34.67 38.13
CA GLY A 18 30.21 -35.14 38.82
C GLY A 18 29.00 -34.95 37.91
N GLY A 19 28.32 -36.04 37.56
CA GLY A 19 27.14 -36.04 36.69
C GLY A 19 25.96 -35.28 37.29
N HIS A 20 25.34 -34.41 36.49
CA HIS A 20 23.99 -33.93 36.75
C HIS A 20 23.01 -35.06 36.42
N ALA A 21 22.30 -35.55 37.43
CA ALA A 21 21.15 -36.42 37.24
C ALA A 21 20.07 -35.63 36.46
N VAL A 22 19.72 -36.09 35.26
CA VAL A 22 18.60 -35.54 34.47
C VAL A 22 17.32 -35.76 35.28
N LYS A 23 16.69 -34.69 35.78
CA LYS A 23 15.37 -34.79 36.42
C LYS A 23 14.36 -35.26 35.38
N LYS A 24 13.64 -36.35 35.66
CA LYS A 24 12.58 -36.85 34.77
C LYS A 24 11.41 -35.87 34.80
N LYS A 25 10.95 -35.42 33.63
CA LYS A 25 9.70 -34.67 33.48
C LYS A 25 8.51 -35.53 33.88
N SER A 26 7.55 -34.96 34.59
CA SER A 26 6.35 -35.63 35.09
C SER A 26 5.15 -34.68 35.05
N LEU A 27 3.94 -35.23 35.19
CA LEU A 27 2.71 -34.44 35.17
C LEU A 27 2.44 -33.79 36.54
N ARG A 28 1.67 -32.70 36.55
CA ARG A 28 1.17 -32.04 37.76
C ARG A 28 -0.35 -31.96 37.69
N VAL A 29 -1.02 -32.48 38.70
CA VAL A 29 -2.49 -32.45 38.81
C VAL A 29 -2.85 -31.59 40.00
N TYR A 30 -3.66 -30.57 39.77
CA TYR A 30 -4.22 -29.72 40.81
C TYR A 30 -5.55 -30.29 41.29
N PHE A 31 -5.64 -30.59 42.58
CA PHE A 31 -6.80 -31.19 43.22
C PHE A 31 -7.62 -30.18 44.02
N VAL A 32 -8.94 -30.33 43.97
CA VAL A 32 -9.91 -29.65 44.83
C VAL A 32 -10.77 -30.72 45.51
N GLU A 33 -10.76 -30.74 46.83
CA GLU A 33 -11.60 -31.64 47.64
C GLU A 33 -12.91 -30.95 48.04
N TYR A 34 -14.01 -31.68 47.99
CA TYR A 34 -15.36 -31.22 48.33
C TYR A 34 -15.79 -31.75 49.70
N GLU A 35 -16.77 -31.09 50.33
CA GLU A 35 -17.26 -31.45 51.68
C GLU A 35 -17.81 -32.89 51.78
N ASP A 36 -18.26 -33.47 50.66
CA ASP A 36 -18.76 -34.85 50.57
C ASP A 36 -17.64 -35.89 50.37
N GLY A 37 -16.38 -35.48 50.47
CA GLY A 37 -15.19 -36.34 50.32
C GLY A 37 -14.77 -36.62 48.89
N ARG A 38 -15.54 -36.14 47.90
CA ARG A 38 -15.20 -36.27 46.47
C ARG A 38 -14.13 -35.24 46.07
N ARG A 39 -13.49 -35.46 44.92
CA ARG A 39 -12.38 -34.62 44.45
C ARG A 39 -12.48 -34.34 42.95
N THR A 40 -12.05 -33.14 42.54
CA THR A 40 -11.78 -32.79 41.14
C THR A 40 -10.29 -32.66 40.96
N GLY A 41 -9.73 -33.26 39.92
CA GLY A 41 -8.33 -33.08 39.50
C GLY A 41 -8.28 -32.43 38.13
N THR A 42 -7.42 -31.42 37.96
CA THR A 42 -7.18 -30.75 36.67
C THR A 42 -5.70 -30.78 36.35
N LEU A 43 -5.37 -31.18 35.12
CA LEU A 43 -3.99 -31.26 34.66
C LEU A 43 -3.41 -29.86 34.42
N MET A 44 -2.25 -29.57 35.00
CA MET A 44 -1.60 -28.26 34.89
C MET A 44 -0.81 -28.15 33.59
N ARG A 45 -1.01 -27.05 32.85
CA ARG A 45 -0.36 -26.76 31.55
C ARG A 45 0.78 -25.77 31.68
N THR A 46 1.85 -25.99 30.93
CA THR A 46 3.00 -25.08 30.83
C THR A 46 2.70 -23.86 29.94
N TRP A 47 1.82 -23.99 28.94
CA TRP A 47 1.32 -22.90 28.09
C TRP A 47 -0.07 -23.24 27.50
N ASP A 48 -0.79 -22.22 27.00
CA ASP A 48 -2.14 -22.35 26.41
C ASP A 48 -2.34 -21.32 25.27
N THR A 49 -3.23 -21.60 24.33
CA THR A 49 -3.61 -20.76 23.18
C THR A 49 -5.14 -20.60 23.08
N PHE A 50 -5.61 -19.57 22.39
CA PHE A 50 -7.04 -19.20 22.36
C PHE A 50 -8.00 -20.29 21.81
N PHE A 51 -7.50 -21.24 21.01
CA PHE A 51 -8.30 -22.35 20.46
C PHE A 51 -8.11 -23.66 21.22
N ASP A 52 -7.28 -23.67 22.25
CA ASP A 52 -7.04 -24.88 23.03
C ASP A 52 -8.31 -25.24 23.81
N ARG A 53 -8.63 -26.53 23.81
CA ARG A 53 -9.70 -27.07 24.66
C ARG A 53 -9.32 -26.91 26.13
N PRO A 54 -10.29 -26.90 27.07
CA PRO A 54 -9.98 -26.92 28.49
C PRO A 54 -8.99 -28.05 28.86
N ALA A 55 -8.14 -27.77 29.85
CA ALA A 55 -7.24 -28.76 30.41
C ALA A 55 -8.02 -30.02 30.83
N PRO A 56 -7.47 -31.23 30.61
CA PRO A 56 -8.08 -32.46 31.09
C PRO A 56 -8.42 -32.32 32.58
N SER A 57 -9.67 -32.60 32.91
CA SER A 57 -10.19 -32.52 34.27
C SER A 57 -11.13 -33.68 34.53
N ALA A 58 -11.04 -34.26 35.73
CA ALA A 58 -11.87 -35.38 36.15
C ALA A 58 -12.42 -35.18 37.56
N TYR A 59 -13.56 -35.80 37.85
CA TYR A 59 -14.22 -35.77 39.16
C TYR A 59 -14.45 -37.21 39.63
N GLY A 60 -14.10 -37.51 40.87
CA GLY A 60 -14.14 -38.87 41.42
C GLY A 60 -14.33 -38.91 42.94
N ALA A 61 -14.63 -40.10 43.48
CA ALA A 61 -14.80 -40.30 44.92
C ALA A 61 -13.45 -40.41 45.63
N THR A 62 -12.47 -41.04 44.97
CA THR A 62 -11.09 -41.16 45.45
C THR A 62 -10.13 -40.38 44.56
N THR A 63 -8.87 -40.25 44.99
CA THR A 63 -7.84 -39.58 44.18
C THR A 63 -7.46 -40.45 42.98
N GLU A 64 -7.48 -41.76 43.19
CA GLU A 64 -7.19 -42.79 42.19
C GLU A 64 -8.23 -42.75 41.06
N ASP A 65 -9.53 -42.67 41.38
CA ASP A 65 -10.60 -42.54 40.36
C ASP A 65 -10.39 -41.34 39.42
N VAL A 66 -9.90 -40.22 39.98
CA VAL A 66 -9.63 -39.00 39.22
C VAL A 66 -8.40 -39.16 38.32
N LEU A 67 -7.35 -39.82 38.82
CA LEU A 67 -6.13 -40.05 38.05
C LEU A 67 -6.36 -41.05 36.92
N ASP A 68 -7.16 -42.10 37.14
CA ASP A 68 -7.49 -43.11 36.13
C ASP A 68 -8.31 -42.49 34.97
N GLU A 69 -9.28 -41.63 35.29
CA GLU A 69 -10.07 -40.89 34.29
C GLU A 69 -9.19 -39.88 33.52
N LEU A 70 -8.26 -39.20 34.19
CA LEU A 70 -7.29 -38.33 33.52
C LEU A 70 -6.35 -39.11 32.58
N GLU A 71 -5.99 -40.35 32.92
CA GLU A 71 -5.16 -41.21 32.07
C GLU A 71 -5.90 -41.58 30.79
N SER A 72 -7.17 -41.99 30.92
CA SER A 72 -8.05 -42.27 29.78
C SER A 72 -8.17 -41.06 28.83
N GLN A 73 -8.41 -39.86 29.37
CA GLN A 73 -8.50 -38.63 28.57
C GLN A 73 -7.17 -38.27 27.89
N LEU A 74 -6.03 -38.53 28.52
CA LEU A 74 -4.71 -38.31 27.92
C LEU A 74 -4.41 -39.29 26.79
N GLU A 75 -4.78 -40.56 26.94
CA GLU A 75 -4.64 -41.56 25.88
C GLU A 75 -5.51 -41.24 24.67
N GLU A 76 -6.77 -40.85 24.88
CA GLU A 76 -7.68 -40.44 23.80
C GLU A 76 -7.14 -39.23 23.02
N ARG A 77 -6.69 -38.19 23.75
CA ARG A 77 -6.10 -36.99 23.13
C ARG A 77 -4.80 -37.27 22.39
N ARG A 78 -4.01 -38.26 22.86
CA ARG A 78 -2.78 -38.70 22.18
C ARG A 78 -3.08 -39.46 20.90
N ILE A 79 -4.07 -40.35 20.89
CA ILE A 79 -4.46 -41.15 19.72
C ILE A 79 -5.01 -40.26 18.60
N THR A 80 -5.73 -39.21 18.98
CA THR A 80 -6.38 -38.30 18.03
C THR A 80 -5.48 -37.15 17.55
N GLU A 81 -4.22 -37.10 17.98
CA GLU A 81 -3.26 -36.00 17.74
C GLU A 81 -3.84 -34.61 18.12
N GLN A 82 -4.79 -34.59 19.07
CA GLN A 82 -5.53 -33.38 19.44
C GLN A 82 -4.76 -32.46 20.40
N ASP A 83 -3.75 -32.99 21.10
CA ASP A 83 -2.93 -32.23 22.04
C ASP A 83 -1.55 -32.87 22.20
N VAL A 84 -0.54 -32.06 22.51
CA VAL A 84 0.86 -32.49 22.63
C VAL A 84 1.18 -32.71 24.11
N VAL A 85 1.53 -33.93 24.51
CA VAL A 85 1.72 -34.33 25.93
C VAL A 85 2.79 -33.47 26.63
N GLU A 86 3.76 -32.98 25.88
CA GLU A 86 4.83 -32.08 26.31
C GLU A 86 4.32 -30.78 26.97
N ARG A 87 3.08 -30.36 26.67
CA ARG A 87 2.39 -29.20 27.27
C ARG A 87 2.03 -29.39 28.75
N TYR A 88 2.10 -30.61 29.27
CA TYR A 88 1.71 -30.94 30.64
C TYR A 88 2.88 -31.47 31.46
N LEU A 89 4.06 -31.57 30.85
CA LEU A 89 5.27 -32.11 31.45
C LEU A 89 6.05 -30.99 32.17
N TRP A 90 6.19 -31.14 33.48
CA TRP A 90 6.90 -30.22 34.36
C TRP A 90 8.18 -30.84 34.91
N GLU A 91 9.18 -30.00 35.16
CA GLU A 91 10.39 -30.37 35.92
C GLU A 91 10.32 -29.84 37.36
N GLU A 92 9.47 -28.85 37.59
CA GLU A 92 9.34 -28.10 38.83
C GLU A 92 8.32 -28.72 39.80
N HIS A 93 8.53 -28.55 41.09
CA HIS A 93 7.55 -28.90 42.12
C HIS A 93 6.79 -27.64 42.54
N PHE A 94 5.47 -27.77 42.69
CA PHE A 94 4.60 -26.66 43.04
C PHE A 94 4.08 -26.79 44.46
N GLU A 95 4.16 -25.71 45.22
CA GLU A 95 3.52 -25.55 46.53
C GLU A 95 2.28 -24.67 46.39
N THR A 96 1.27 -24.88 47.23
CA THR A 96 0.03 -24.08 47.21
C THR A 96 -0.03 -23.11 48.37
N SER A 97 -0.34 -21.85 48.07
CA SER A 97 -0.52 -20.77 49.05
C SER A 97 -1.87 -20.08 48.84
N THR A 98 -2.47 -19.51 49.90
CA THR A 98 -3.78 -18.83 49.82
C THR A 98 -3.67 -17.34 50.11
N VAL A 99 -4.38 -16.53 49.32
CA VAL A 99 -4.44 -15.07 49.46
C VAL A 99 -5.88 -14.55 49.53
N LYS A 100 -6.11 -13.50 50.32
CA LYS A 100 -7.38 -12.77 50.35
C LYS A 100 -7.41 -11.67 49.29
N VAL A 101 -8.34 -11.78 48.35
CA VAL A 101 -8.55 -10.84 47.24
C VAL A 101 -9.87 -10.13 47.41
N ALA A 102 -9.86 -8.80 47.38
CA ALA A 102 -11.03 -7.96 47.42
C ALA A 102 -11.51 -7.66 46.00
N ILE A 103 -12.77 -7.92 45.67
CA ILE A 103 -13.34 -7.58 44.36
C ILE A 103 -14.59 -6.70 44.48
N PHE A 104 -14.85 -5.90 43.46
CA PHE A 104 -16.08 -5.11 43.32
C PHE A 104 -16.97 -5.73 42.23
N PRO A 105 -18.17 -6.23 42.55
CA PRO A 105 -19.04 -6.87 41.56
C PRO A 105 -19.59 -5.83 40.57
N LEU A 106 -19.69 -6.19 39.30
CA LEU A 106 -20.34 -5.38 38.27
C LEU A 106 -21.83 -5.67 38.20
N SER A 107 -22.65 -4.61 38.21
CA SER A 107 -24.08 -4.68 37.93
C SER A 107 -24.41 -3.92 36.65
N SER A 108 -25.44 -4.34 35.93
CA SER A 108 -25.91 -3.62 34.74
C SER A 108 -27.03 -2.67 35.14
N VAL A 109 -26.80 -1.37 35.02
CA VAL A 109 -27.81 -0.33 35.19
C VAL A 109 -28.07 0.29 33.82
N ALA A 110 -29.30 0.19 33.31
CA ALA A 110 -29.67 0.69 31.98
C ALA A 110 -28.76 0.19 30.84
N LYS A 111 -28.42 -1.11 30.84
CA LYS A 111 -27.50 -1.77 29.88
C LYS A 111 -26.08 -1.19 29.86
N ARG A 112 -25.69 -0.41 30.88
CA ARG A 112 -24.32 0.04 31.09
C ARG A 112 -23.71 -0.69 32.30
N PRO A 113 -22.49 -1.21 32.18
CA PRO A 113 -21.79 -1.79 33.33
C PRO A 113 -21.50 -0.70 34.37
N VAL A 114 -21.96 -0.90 35.60
CA VAL A 114 -21.65 -0.06 36.76
C VAL A 114 -20.94 -0.92 37.80
N ILE A 115 -19.76 -0.48 38.23
CA ILE A 115 -19.00 -1.16 39.28
C ILE A 115 -19.69 -0.90 40.62
N GLY A 116 -20.07 -1.97 41.32
CA GLY A 116 -20.71 -1.92 42.62
C GLY A 116 -19.77 -1.35 43.69
N LYS A 117 -20.32 -0.58 44.63
CA LYS A 117 -19.53 0.06 45.70
C LYS A 117 -19.12 -0.88 46.84
N LYS A 118 -19.70 -2.09 46.91
CA LYS A 118 -19.48 -3.03 48.01
C LYS A 118 -18.38 -4.03 47.65
N GLU A 119 -17.36 -4.09 48.50
CA GLU A 119 -16.25 -5.03 48.39
C GLU A 119 -16.68 -6.45 48.81
N ILE A 120 -16.28 -7.46 48.03
CA ILE A 120 -16.47 -8.88 48.34
C ILE A 120 -15.07 -9.51 48.54
N PRO A 121 -14.76 -10.03 49.74
CA PRO A 121 -13.52 -10.75 49.97
C PRO A 121 -13.61 -12.19 49.44
N LEU A 122 -12.67 -12.57 48.59
CA LEU A 122 -12.46 -13.92 48.05
C LEU A 122 -11.16 -14.52 48.62
N LEU A 123 -11.17 -15.82 48.87
CA LEU A 123 -9.98 -16.59 49.23
C LEU A 123 -9.52 -17.38 48.01
N LEU A 124 -8.37 -17.01 47.45
CA LEU A 124 -7.81 -17.63 46.25
C LEU A 124 -6.58 -18.46 46.61
N THR A 125 -6.56 -19.73 46.21
CA THR A 125 -5.34 -20.55 46.26
C THR A 125 -4.59 -20.45 44.93
N TYR A 126 -3.28 -20.32 45.01
CA TYR A 126 -2.38 -20.32 43.87
C TYR A 126 -1.25 -21.33 44.10
N ALA A 127 -0.73 -21.89 43.01
CA ALA A 127 0.43 -22.77 43.01
C ALA A 127 1.68 -21.94 42.68
N HIS A 128 2.82 -22.18 43.33
CA HIS A 128 4.07 -21.51 43.00
C HIS A 128 5.27 -22.46 43.04
N CYS A 129 6.28 -22.16 42.21
CA CYS A 129 7.55 -22.86 42.22
C CYS A 129 8.74 -21.87 42.05
N PRO A 130 9.86 -22.07 42.75
CA PRO A 130 11.07 -21.28 42.54
C PRO A 130 11.72 -21.65 41.21
N LEU A 131 12.20 -20.64 40.46
CA LEU A 131 12.88 -20.84 39.18
C LEU A 131 14.40 -20.85 39.35
N ALA A 132 15.10 -21.68 38.55
CA ALA A 132 16.55 -21.83 38.65
C ALA A 132 17.35 -20.54 38.35
N GLY A 133 16.76 -19.59 37.61
CA GLY A 133 17.35 -18.29 37.29
C GLY A 133 17.00 -17.15 38.25
N GLY A 134 16.38 -17.45 39.39
CA GLY A 134 15.80 -16.45 40.29
C GLY A 134 14.32 -16.18 40.00
N GLY A 135 13.58 -15.73 41.03
CA GLY A 135 12.14 -15.53 40.94
C GLY A 135 11.28 -16.77 41.21
N HIS A 136 9.97 -16.57 41.23
CA HIS A 136 8.94 -17.59 41.41
C HIS A 136 7.95 -17.55 40.26
N ARG A 137 7.65 -18.71 39.67
CA ARG A 137 6.47 -18.85 38.81
C ARG A 137 5.26 -19.05 39.71
N VAL A 138 4.23 -18.24 39.48
CA VAL A 138 2.97 -18.26 40.20
C VAL A 138 1.88 -18.60 39.21
N MET A 139 1.04 -19.58 39.55
CA MET A 139 -0.04 -20.06 38.72
C MET A 139 -1.34 -20.12 39.52
N VAL A 140 -2.44 -19.79 38.85
CA VAL A 140 -3.80 -20.00 39.37
C VAL A 140 -4.45 -21.07 38.51
N PRO A 141 -4.35 -22.36 38.90
CA PRO A 141 -4.75 -23.47 38.04
C PRO A 141 -6.20 -23.39 37.57
N ARG A 142 -7.11 -22.86 38.40
CA ARG A 142 -8.53 -22.66 38.05
C ARG A 142 -8.77 -21.76 36.83
N PHE A 143 -7.82 -20.88 36.49
CA PHE A 143 -7.90 -19.98 35.34
C PHE A 143 -6.91 -20.33 34.22
N GLY A 144 -6.08 -21.36 34.40
CA GLY A 144 -4.96 -21.64 33.49
C GLY A 144 -3.92 -20.51 33.39
N ALA A 145 -4.03 -19.48 34.23
CA ALA A 145 -3.21 -18.28 34.18
C ALA A 145 -1.97 -18.43 35.06
N TRP A 146 -0.83 -17.96 34.56
CA TRP A 146 0.42 -17.90 35.32
C TRP A 146 1.22 -16.65 34.98
N PHE A 147 2.12 -16.28 35.87
CA PHE A 147 3.07 -15.18 35.70
C PHE A 147 4.34 -15.48 36.52
N VAL A 148 5.39 -14.70 36.32
CA VAL A 148 6.64 -14.82 37.07
C VAL A 148 6.84 -13.55 37.90
N VAL A 149 7.27 -13.72 39.14
CA VAL A 149 7.63 -12.62 40.06
C VAL A 149 9.07 -12.79 40.51
N GLU A 150 9.77 -11.68 40.71
CA GLU A 150 11.15 -11.70 41.24
C GLU A 150 11.18 -12.17 42.70
N GLU A 151 10.16 -11.81 43.48
CA GLU A 151 9.96 -12.25 44.86
C GLU A 151 8.53 -12.74 45.07
N LEU A 152 8.35 -13.85 45.82
CA LEU A 152 7.02 -14.41 46.09
C LEU A 152 6.10 -13.45 46.87
N SER A 153 6.68 -12.52 47.63
CA SER A 153 5.97 -11.44 48.35
C SER A 153 5.13 -10.54 47.43
N LEU A 154 5.46 -10.45 46.14
CA LEU A 154 4.75 -9.67 45.14
C LEU A 154 3.53 -10.39 44.55
N ALA A 155 3.47 -11.72 44.67
CA ALA A 155 2.41 -12.54 44.10
C ALA A 155 1.00 -12.13 44.57
N PRO A 156 0.73 -11.84 45.87
CA PRO A 156 -0.57 -11.36 46.34
C PRO A 156 -1.09 -10.13 45.61
N HIS A 157 -0.21 -9.17 45.28
CA HIS A 157 -0.60 -7.93 44.61
C HIS A 157 -1.02 -8.17 43.16
N LEU A 158 -0.25 -8.98 42.43
CA LEU A 158 -0.55 -9.32 41.04
C LEU A 158 -1.77 -10.24 40.94
N LEU A 159 -1.93 -11.20 41.84
CA LEU A 159 -3.13 -12.05 41.92
C LEU A 159 -4.39 -11.22 42.14
N ARG A 160 -4.34 -10.23 43.04
CA ARG A 160 -5.46 -9.32 43.28
C ARG A 160 -5.80 -8.56 42.00
N HIS A 161 -4.81 -7.99 41.32
CA HIS A 161 -5.05 -7.25 40.08
C HIS A 161 -5.60 -8.15 38.96
N MET A 162 -5.02 -9.33 38.77
CA MET A 162 -5.43 -10.32 37.77
C MET A 162 -6.86 -10.82 37.98
N VAL A 163 -7.23 -11.21 39.20
CA VAL A 163 -8.59 -11.68 39.50
C VAL A 163 -9.60 -10.54 39.40
N THR A 164 -9.23 -9.33 39.85
CA THR A 164 -10.12 -8.16 39.72
C THR A 164 -10.39 -7.87 38.25
N THR A 165 -9.35 -7.83 37.41
CA THR A 165 -9.48 -7.56 35.98
C THR A 165 -10.19 -8.67 35.21
N SER A 166 -9.93 -9.93 35.54
CA SER A 166 -10.58 -11.08 34.89
C SER A 166 -12.08 -11.18 35.20
N LEU A 167 -12.53 -10.63 36.33
CA LEU A 167 -13.94 -10.59 36.71
C LEU A 167 -14.65 -9.30 36.27
N LEU A 168 -13.94 -8.34 35.67
CA LEU A 168 -14.55 -7.12 35.12
C LEU A 168 -15.37 -7.46 33.87
N GLY A 169 -16.69 -7.51 34.03
CA GLY A 169 -17.65 -7.67 32.92
C GLY A 169 -18.28 -9.07 32.86
N GLU A 170 -17.81 -9.99 33.71
CA GLU A 170 -18.32 -11.36 33.79
C GLU A 170 -19.62 -11.47 34.61
N LYS A 171 -20.40 -12.53 34.37
CA LYS A 171 -21.66 -12.74 35.10
C LYS A 171 -21.39 -13.03 36.58
N PRO A 172 -22.21 -12.51 37.53
CA PRO A 172 -22.03 -12.77 38.97
C PRO A 172 -21.97 -14.24 39.38
N ARG A 173 -22.46 -15.17 38.54
CA ARG A 173 -22.36 -16.61 38.76
C ARG A 173 -20.91 -17.12 38.78
N TRP A 174 -19.99 -16.47 38.08
CA TRP A 174 -18.57 -16.87 37.98
C TRP A 174 -17.80 -16.60 39.30
N VAL A 175 -18.28 -15.65 40.10
CA VAL A 175 -17.76 -15.41 41.46
C VAL A 175 -18.00 -16.62 42.36
N TYR A 176 -19.04 -17.42 42.08
CA TYR A 176 -19.30 -18.64 42.84
C TYR A 176 -18.34 -19.78 42.53
N ASP A 177 -17.73 -19.78 41.34
CA ASP A 177 -16.69 -20.75 40.96
C ASP A 177 -15.35 -20.46 41.67
N LEU A 178 -15.24 -19.29 42.32
CA LEU A 178 -14.12 -18.89 43.17
C LEU A 178 -14.34 -19.18 44.65
N ARG A 179 -15.46 -19.83 45.00
CA ARG A 179 -15.67 -20.31 46.36
C ARG A 179 -14.65 -21.41 46.65
N ARG A 180 -13.99 -21.28 47.79
CA ARG A 180 -13.21 -22.36 48.37
C ARG A 180 -14.20 -23.38 48.92
N VAL A 181 -14.19 -24.58 48.36
CA VAL A 181 -15.13 -25.66 48.74
C VAL A 181 -14.47 -26.67 49.68
N GLY A 182 -13.14 -26.77 49.67
CA GLY A 182 -12.38 -27.62 50.59
C GLY A 182 -10.86 -27.44 50.46
N ALA A 183 -10.10 -28.53 50.65
CA ALA A 183 -8.65 -28.53 50.54
C ALA A 183 -8.20 -28.49 49.07
N GLU A 184 -7.14 -27.75 48.78
CA GLU A 184 -6.61 -27.57 47.43
C GLU A 184 -5.09 -27.77 47.47
N TYR A 185 -4.57 -28.63 46.59
CA TYR A 185 -3.15 -28.99 46.57
C TYR A 185 -2.72 -29.47 45.17
N VAL A 186 -1.42 -29.49 44.91
CA VAL A 186 -0.85 -30.05 43.67
C VAL A 186 -0.19 -31.38 43.97
N ARG A 187 -0.49 -32.39 43.15
CA ARG A 187 0.15 -33.71 43.22
C ARG A 187 0.93 -34.00 41.94
N GLU A 188 2.15 -34.49 42.11
CA GLU A 188 2.94 -35.04 41.02
C GLU A 188 2.42 -36.43 40.63
N TRP A 189 2.29 -36.65 39.32
CA TRP A 189 1.75 -37.88 38.76
C TRP A 189 2.55 -38.31 37.53
N SER A 190 2.77 -39.61 37.37
CA SER A 190 3.54 -40.19 36.26
C SER A 190 2.88 -41.48 35.79
N PRO A 191 1.93 -41.40 34.84
CA PRO A 191 1.21 -42.57 34.36
C PRO A 191 2.11 -43.52 33.54
N PRO A 192 1.86 -44.84 33.58
CA PRO A 192 2.56 -45.83 32.77
C PRO A 192 2.52 -45.55 31.26
N ALA A 193 1.44 -44.95 30.75
CA ALA A 193 1.25 -44.65 29.33
C ALA A 193 2.31 -43.69 28.73
N ILE A 194 2.91 -42.81 29.56
CA ILE A 194 3.93 -41.82 29.16
C ILE A 194 5.35 -42.40 29.21
N THR A 195 5.58 -43.48 29.98
CA THR A 195 6.92 -44.04 30.21
C THR A 195 7.40 -45.01 29.13
N ARG A 196 6.56 -45.39 28.16
CA ARG A 196 6.92 -46.25 27.02
C ARG A 196 7.11 -45.44 25.72
N THR A 197 8.21 -44.72 25.60
CA THR A 197 8.65 -44.17 24.31
C THR A 197 9.45 -45.22 23.53
N ARG A 198 8.89 -45.68 22.41
CA ARG A 198 9.57 -46.52 21.41
C ARG A 198 10.20 -45.57 20.37
N PRO A 199 11.48 -45.72 19.97
CA PRO A 199 12.09 -44.81 19.03
C PRO A 199 11.58 -45.10 17.61
N ALA A 200 10.76 -44.21 17.05
CA ALA A 200 10.36 -44.28 15.66
C ALA A 200 11.35 -43.49 14.79
N ALA A 201 12.13 -44.23 14.01
CA ALA A 201 12.91 -43.68 12.93
C ALA A 201 11.99 -43.20 11.79
N ARG A 202 11.94 -41.88 11.57
CA ARG A 202 11.61 -41.28 10.28
C ARG A 202 12.46 -40.02 10.13
N ALA A 203 13.10 -39.89 8.97
CA ALA A 203 13.97 -38.76 8.64
C ALA A 203 13.21 -37.43 8.83
N ALA A 204 13.69 -36.62 9.77
CA ALA A 204 13.14 -35.30 10.07
C ALA A 204 13.41 -34.34 8.90
N GLU A 205 12.37 -33.97 8.17
CA GLU A 205 12.32 -32.65 7.56
C GLU A 205 12.16 -31.66 8.73
N GLU A 206 13.13 -30.77 8.96
CA GLU A 206 13.06 -29.73 9.98
C GLU A 206 11.80 -28.87 9.74
N ALA A 207 10.78 -29.07 10.57
CA ALA A 207 9.58 -28.24 10.54
C ALA A 207 9.98 -26.77 10.84
N PRO A 208 9.36 -25.78 10.19
CA PRO A 208 9.62 -24.38 10.51
C PRO A 208 9.14 -24.05 11.95
N PRO A 209 9.76 -23.05 12.62
CA PRO A 209 9.34 -22.61 13.95
C PRO A 209 7.88 -22.12 13.96
N GLU A 210 7.16 -22.31 15.08
CA GLU A 210 5.69 -22.20 15.13
C GLU A 210 5.17 -20.80 14.78
N GLN A 211 5.83 -19.73 15.24
CA GLN A 211 5.41 -18.35 14.94
C GLN A 211 5.86 -17.91 13.56
N LEU A 212 7.12 -18.16 13.19
CA LEU A 212 7.62 -17.86 11.85
C LEU A 212 6.80 -18.55 10.75
N ALA A 213 6.37 -19.80 10.94
CA ALA A 213 5.51 -20.51 9.99
C ALA A 213 4.14 -19.85 9.79
N ARG A 214 3.63 -19.11 10.79
CA ARG A 214 2.33 -18.42 10.72
C ARG A 214 2.39 -17.08 10.01
N VAL A 215 3.53 -16.37 10.10
CA VAL A 215 3.64 -14.98 9.61
C VAL A 215 4.69 -14.76 8.52
N ALA A 216 5.49 -15.78 8.20
CA ALA A 216 6.56 -15.69 7.22
C ALA A 216 6.57 -16.88 6.26
N ASP A 217 7.02 -16.63 5.03
CA ASP A 217 7.30 -17.67 4.04
C ASP A 217 8.78 -18.07 4.12
N ASP A 218 9.08 -19.37 4.26
CA ASP A 218 10.45 -19.87 4.17
C ASP A 218 10.93 -19.89 2.71
N LEU A 219 11.71 -18.88 2.33
CA LEU A 219 12.25 -18.74 0.98
C LEU A 219 13.27 -19.84 0.67
N THR A 220 14.02 -20.33 1.66
CA THR A 220 15.03 -21.37 1.48
C THR A 220 14.37 -22.74 1.25
N ALA A 221 13.27 -23.04 1.94
CA ALA A 221 12.44 -24.21 1.66
C ALA A 221 11.78 -24.11 0.28
N LEU A 222 11.23 -22.95 -0.08
CA LEU A 222 10.66 -22.73 -1.42
C LEU A 222 11.72 -22.88 -2.52
N ALA A 223 12.95 -22.40 -2.30
CA ALA A 223 14.08 -22.61 -3.20
C ALA A 223 14.41 -24.10 -3.36
N THR A 224 14.45 -24.82 -2.24
CA THR A 224 14.72 -26.26 -2.19
C THR A 224 13.62 -27.08 -2.89
N ARG A 225 12.39 -26.57 -2.95
CA ARG A 225 11.29 -27.21 -3.70
C ARG A 225 11.19 -26.75 -5.15
N GLY A 226 12.07 -25.84 -5.59
CA GLY A 226 12.00 -25.23 -6.93
C GLY A 226 10.76 -24.36 -7.15
N LYS A 227 10.10 -23.91 -6.07
CA LYS A 227 8.87 -23.10 -6.10
C LYS A 227 9.12 -21.59 -6.05
N LEU A 228 10.35 -21.16 -5.77
CA LEU A 228 10.70 -19.74 -5.84
C LEU A 228 10.59 -19.22 -7.28
N PRO A 229 10.14 -17.97 -7.48
CA PRO A 229 10.24 -17.30 -8.76
C PRO A 229 11.68 -17.32 -9.28
N ARG A 230 11.84 -17.65 -10.57
CA ARG A 230 13.15 -17.74 -11.20
C ARG A 230 13.81 -16.36 -11.24
N VAL A 231 15.09 -16.32 -10.88
CA VAL A 231 15.94 -15.14 -11.05
C VAL A 231 16.33 -15.05 -12.54
N VAL A 232 16.12 -13.89 -13.14
CA VAL A 232 16.36 -13.65 -14.57
C VAL A 232 17.71 -12.96 -14.73
N GLY A 233 18.58 -13.53 -15.57
CA GLY A 233 19.94 -13.03 -15.77
C GLY A 233 20.84 -13.24 -14.55
N GLU A 234 22.04 -12.67 -14.61
CA GLU A 234 22.89 -12.56 -13.42
C GLU A 234 22.52 -11.26 -12.69
N PRO A 235 22.02 -11.35 -11.44
CA PRO A 235 21.72 -10.13 -10.70
C PRO A 235 23.00 -9.33 -10.48
N ALA A 236 22.89 -8.00 -10.63
CA ALA A 236 23.94 -7.09 -10.18
C ALA A 236 24.28 -7.44 -8.72
N LEU A 237 25.58 -7.46 -8.38
CA LEU A 237 26.07 -7.83 -7.04
C LEU A 237 25.95 -9.32 -6.66
N ARG A 238 25.70 -10.24 -7.61
CA ARG A 238 25.68 -11.68 -7.31
C ARG A 238 26.93 -12.15 -6.55
N ARG A 239 28.11 -11.69 -6.99
CA ARG A 239 29.39 -12.02 -6.34
C ARG A 239 29.47 -11.48 -4.92
N ASP A 240 28.93 -10.29 -4.67
CA ASP A 240 28.91 -9.68 -3.34
C ASP A 240 27.93 -10.40 -2.41
N VAL A 241 26.77 -10.84 -2.93
CA VAL A 241 25.80 -11.67 -2.21
C VAL A 241 26.39 -13.06 -1.89
N GLU A 242 27.12 -13.66 -2.83
CA GLU A 242 27.86 -14.91 -2.62
C GLU A 242 28.95 -14.72 -1.55
N ALA A 243 29.77 -13.68 -1.65
CA ALA A 243 30.78 -13.34 -0.65
C ALA A 243 30.17 -13.07 0.73
N TYR A 244 29.04 -12.37 0.78
CA TYR A 244 28.27 -12.14 2.01
C TYR A 244 27.80 -13.46 2.64
N SER A 245 27.24 -14.37 1.85
CA SER A 245 26.78 -15.69 2.32
C SER A 245 27.91 -16.53 2.92
N LEU A 246 29.14 -16.38 2.40
CA LEU A 246 30.30 -17.14 2.86
C LEU A 246 30.87 -16.65 4.20
N ARG A 247 30.47 -15.46 4.69
CA ARG A 247 30.95 -14.96 5.99
C ARG A 247 30.41 -15.84 7.13
N PRO A 248 31.20 -16.16 8.17
CA PRO A 248 30.75 -17.01 9.28
C PRO A 248 29.56 -16.43 10.07
N ARG A 249 29.56 -15.11 10.27
CA ARG A 249 28.47 -14.33 10.88
C ARG A 249 28.29 -13.05 10.07
N PRO A 250 27.51 -13.09 8.98
CA PRO A 250 27.28 -11.90 8.19
C PRO A 250 26.39 -10.90 8.96
N PRO A 251 26.66 -9.60 8.85
CA PRO A 251 25.84 -8.58 9.51
C PRO A 251 24.46 -8.47 8.86
N SER A 252 23.54 -7.78 9.53
CA SER A 252 22.24 -7.44 8.96
C SER A 252 22.41 -6.52 7.74
N LEU A 253 21.58 -6.73 6.72
CA LEU A 253 21.68 -6.05 5.42
C LEU A 253 20.52 -5.11 5.17
N LEU A 254 20.86 -3.92 4.67
CA LEU A 254 19.88 -2.97 4.15
C LEU A 254 20.13 -2.78 2.65
N LEU A 255 19.22 -3.33 1.83
CA LEU A 255 19.23 -3.15 0.37
C LEU A 255 18.60 -1.81 0.02
N VAL A 256 19.39 -0.90 -0.55
CA VAL A 256 18.96 0.46 -0.87
C VAL A 256 18.93 0.66 -2.37
N GLY A 257 17.79 1.05 -2.91
CA GLY A 257 17.66 1.35 -4.34
C GLY A 257 16.22 1.69 -4.70
N GLU A 258 16.00 2.21 -5.90
CA GLU A 258 14.66 2.63 -6.34
C GLU A 258 13.68 1.45 -6.44
N SER A 259 12.38 1.74 -6.41
CA SER A 259 11.36 0.70 -6.55
C SER A 259 11.47 0.04 -7.94
N GLY A 260 11.56 -1.29 -7.99
CA GLY A 260 11.67 -2.04 -9.26
C GLY A 260 13.08 -2.44 -9.69
N VAL A 261 14.15 -1.96 -9.02
CA VAL A 261 15.56 -2.31 -9.37
C VAL A 261 15.92 -3.78 -9.16
N GLY A 262 15.08 -4.54 -8.45
CA GLY A 262 15.32 -5.96 -8.20
C GLY A 262 15.94 -6.30 -6.84
N LYS A 263 15.81 -5.41 -5.83
CA LYS A 263 16.21 -5.68 -4.44
C LYS A 263 15.71 -7.04 -3.92
N THR A 264 14.41 -7.32 -4.01
CA THR A 264 13.83 -8.64 -3.64
C THR A 264 14.38 -9.81 -4.45
N THR A 265 14.85 -9.56 -5.69
CA THR A 265 15.49 -10.60 -6.51
C THR A 265 16.83 -11.03 -5.92
N LEU A 266 17.58 -10.11 -5.29
CA LEU A 266 18.80 -10.45 -4.55
C LEU A 266 18.52 -11.32 -3.33
N VAL A 267 17.44 -11.03 -2.61
CA VAL A 267 16.99 -11.86 -1.47
C VAL A 267 16.68 -13.28 -1.93
N ARG A 268 15.96 -13.43 -3.05
CA ARG A 268 15.66 -14.73 -3.65
C ARG A 268 16.91 -15.45 -4.14
N ALA A 269 17.87 -14.73 -4.72
CA ALA A 269 19.16 -15.29 -5.13
C ALA A 269 19.95 -15.82 -3.92
N LEU A 270 19.96 -15.07 -2.81
CA LEU A 270 20.58 -15.50 -1.55
C LEU A 270 19.90 -16.76 -0.99
N ALA A 271 18.56 -16.82 -1.01
CA ALA A 271 17.81 -18.01 -0.61
C ALA A 271 18.14 -19.24 -1.48
N GLN A 272 18.31 -19.05 -2.79
CA GLN A 272 18.74 -20.11 -3.70
C GLN A 272 20.16 -20.61 -3.39
N LEU A 273 21.09 -19.70 -3.08
CA LEU A 273 22.45 -20.05 -2.67
C LEU A 273 22.46 -20.83 -1.36
N HIS A 274 21.67 -20.42 -0.36
CA HIS A 274 21.55 -21.14 0.91
C HIS A 274 20.95 -22.53 0.70
N ALA A 275 19.88 -22.65 -0.10
CA ALA A 275 19.30 -23.94 -0.45
C ALA A 275 20.29 -24.88 -1.16
N ALA A 276 21.10 -24.35 -2.08
CA ALA A 276 22.15 -25.12 -2.76
C ALA A 276 23.22 -25.59 -1.76
N ARG A 277 23.63 -24.75 -0.80
CA ARG A 277 24.60 -25.12 0.24
C ARG A 277 24.07 -26.21 1.18
N ARG A 278 22.81 -26.10 1.61
CA ARG A 278 22.13 -27.11 2.45
C ARG A 278 22.02 -28.48 1.76
N ARG A 279 21.88 -28.50 0.43
CA ARG A 279 21.95 -29.75 -0.36
C ARG A 279 23.37 -30.30 -0.53
N GLY A 280 24.38 -29.43 -0.43
CA GLY A 280 25.79 -29.76 -0.60
C GLY A 280 26.47 -30.22 0.70
N LYS A 281 27.75 -29.87 0.86
CA LYS A 281 28.58 -30.26 2.01
C LYS A 281 28.32 -29.46 3.28
N THR A 282 27.63 -28.32 3.21
CA THR A 282 27.41 -27.41 4.34
C THR A 282 25.93 -27.38 4.71
N LYS A 283 25.50 -28.36 5.51
CA LYS A 283 24.09 -28.48 5.92
C LYS A 283 23.61 -27.33 6.81
N ASP A 284 24.52 -26.58 7.44
CA ASP A 284 24.24 -25.53 8.42
C ASP A 284 24.01 -24.13 7.81
N ALA A 285 23.75 -24.02 6.50
CA ALA A 285 23.45 -22.70 5.93
C ALA A 285 22.08 -22.20 6.43
N PRO A 286 21.96 -20.92 6.83
CA PRO A 286 20.75 -20.41 7.50
C PRO A 286 19.56 -20.32 6.54
N ARG A 287 18.35 -20.52 7.07
CA ARG A 287 17.09 -20.29 6.35
C ARG A 287 16.79 -18.79 6.26
N ILE A 288 15.95 -18.43 5.30
CA ILE A 288 15.52 -17.05 5.08
C ILE A 288 13.99 -17.00 5.14
N PHE A 289 13.47 -16.39 6.18
CA PHE A 289 12.03 -16.21 6.39
C PHE A 289 11.59 -14.83 5.92
N SER A 290 10.66 -14.75 4.98
CA SER A 290 10.16 -13.49 4.44
C SER A 290 8.81 -13.12 5.04
N THR A 291 8.74 -11.94 5.64
CA THR A 291 7.51 -11.38 6.21
C THR A 291 7.32 -9.90 5.82
N SER A 292 6.21 -9.32 6.25
CA SER A 292 5.90 -7.90 6.12
C SER A 292 5.29 -7.39 7.42
N ARG A 293 5.26 -6.06 7.61
CA ARG A 293 4.57 -5.44 8.75
C ARG A 293 3.14 -5.98 8.89
N ASP A 294 2.39 -5.99 7.79
CA ASP A 294 0.97 -6.35 7.80
C ASP A 294 0.77 -7.81 8.22
N ARG A 295 1.68 -8.71 7.84
CA ARG A 295 1.63 -10.12 8.28
C ARG A 295 1.96 -10.29 9.76
N ILE A 296 2.92 -9.53 10.28
CA ILE A 296 3.25 -9.55 11.71
C ILE A 296 2.05 -9.08 12.54
N ILE A 297 1.33 -8.06 12.08
CA ILE A 297 0.18 -7.48 12.80
C ILE A 297 -1.14 -8.23 12.49
N ALA A 298 -1.19 -9.03 11.43
CA ALA A 298 -2.40 -9.74 11.04
C ALA A 298 -2.97 -10.61 12.18
N GLY A 299 -4.28 -10.48 12.41
CA GLY A 299 -5.03 -11.21 13.45
C GLY A 299 -4.93 -10.64 14.86
N MET A 300 -4.28 -9.48 15.05
CA MET A 300 -4.05 -8.89 16.37
C MET A 300 -5.15 -7.90 16.74
N ILE A 301 -6.12 -8.36 17.54
CA ILE A 301 -7.31 -7.60 17.96
C ILE A 301 -7.06 -6.89 19.30
N TYR A 302 -6.21 -7.46 20.17
CA TYR A 302 -5.94 -6.95 21.52
C TYR A 302 -4.58 -6.25 21.60
N LEU A 303 -4.50 -5.25 22.47
CA LEU A 303 -3.26 -4.52 22.77
C LEU A 303 -2.20 -5.46 23.35
N GLY A 304 -0.98 -5.45 22.82
CA GLY A 304 0.14 -6.28 23.31
C GLY A 304 0.44 -7.53 22.46
N MET A 305 -0.53 -8.04 21.69
CA MET A 305 -0.36 -9.32 21.02
C MET A 305 0.66 -9.30 19.86
N TRP A 306 0.74 -8.17 19.13
CA TRP A 306 1.74 -8.05 18.06
C TRP A 306 3.16 -7.89 18.64
N GLN A 307 3.29 -7.33 19.84
CA GLN A 307 4.55 -7.23 20.58
C GLN A 307 5.05 -8.59 21.03
N GLU A 308 4.18 -9.40 21.64
CA GLU A 308 4.51 -10.78 22.05
C GLU A 308 4.97 -11.61 20.85
N ARG A 309 4.30 -11.45 19.71
CA ARG A 309 4.72 -12.10 18.46
C ARG A 309 6.11 -11.65 18.02
N CYS A 310 6.45 -10.36 18.10
CA CYS A 310 7.80 -9.88 17.79
C CYS A 310 8.85 -10.53 18.70
N VAL A 311 8.59 -10.61 20.01
CA VAL A 311 9.48 -11.27 20.97
C VAL A 311 9.66 -12.76 20.65
N ALA A 312 8.57 -13.45 20.29
CA ALA A 312 8.62 -14.85 19.89
C ALA A 312 9.43 -15.05 18.60
N ILE A 313 9.26 -14.19 17.60
CA ILE A 313 10.06 -14.20 16.36
C ILE A 313 11.56 -14.03 16.68
N VAL A 314 11.91 -13.08 17.56
CA VAL A 314 13.31 -12.87 17.97
C VAL A 314 13.90 -14.13 18.61
N LYS A 315 13.14 -14.77 19.49
CA LYS A 315 13.56 -16.01 20.16
C LYS A 315 13.76 -17.16 19.17
N GLU A 316 12.81 -17.39 18.26
CA GLU A 316 12.93 -18.46 17.25
C GLU A 316 14.13 -18.24 16.31
N LEU A 317 14.38 -16.98 15.92
CA LEU A 317 15.52 -16.65 15.05
C LEU A 317 16.87 -16.78 15.76
N SER A 318 16.95 -16.47 17.06
CA SER A 318 18.21 -16.52 17.81
C SER A 318 18.65 -17.94 18.14
N GLU A 319 17.70 -18.87 18.35
CA GLU A 319 17.98 -20.29 18.60
C GLU A 319 18.55 -20.99 17.36
N GLU A 320 18.01 -20.69 16.18
CA GLU A 320 18.42 -21.33 14.92
C GLU A 320 19.50 -20.56 14.15
N GLY A 321 19.64 -19.27 14.45
CA GLY A 321 20.50 -18.38 13.68
C GLY A 321 19.96 -18.09 12.28
N ASP A 322 18.65 -18.17 12.05
CA ASP A 322 18.06 -17.92 10.73
C ASP A 322 17.97 -16.41 10.41
N VAL A 323 17.72 -16.08 9.14
CA VAL A 323 17.65 -14.69 8.66
C VAL A 323 16.20 -14.27 8.45
N LEU A 324 15.81 -13.13 9.01
CA LEU A 324 14.51 -12.52 8.78
C LEU A 324 14.59 -11.50 7.65
N HIS A 325 13.87 -11.74 6.57
CA HIS A 325 13.63 -10.77 5.51
C HIS A 325 12.33 -9.99 5.75
N VAL A 326 12.41 -8.67 5.77
CA VAL A 326 11.24 -7.77 5.83
C VAL A 326 11.23 -6.86 4.61
N ASP A 327 10.14 -6.91 3.86
CA ASP A 327 9.98 -6.27 2.54
C ASP A 327 10.18 -4.76 2.49
N ALA A 328 9.94 -4.04 3.60
CA ALA A 328 10.13 -2.59 3.66
C ALA A 328 10.63 -2.09 5.03
N LEU A 329 11.73 -1.34 5.03
CA LEU A 329 12.28 -0.69 6.23
C LEU A 329 11.26 0.24 6.90
N SER A 330 10.49 0.97 6.08
CA SER A 330 9.46 1.89 6.58
C SER A 330 8.37 1.15 7.39
N GLY A 331 8.07 -0.10 7.03
CA GLY A 331 7.17 -0.97 7.79
C GLY A 331 7.65 -1.24 9.20
N LEU A 332 8.97 -1.45 9.38
CA LEU A 332 9.58 -1.70 10.70
C LEU A 332 9.57 -0.46 11.60
N LEU A 333 9.79 0.71 11.00
CA LEU A 333 9.93 1.99 11.72
C LEU A 333 8.58 2.65 12.04
N THR A 334 7.48 2.17 11.43
CA THR A 334 6.18 2.81 11.63
C THR A 334 5.69 2.58 13.05
N VAL A 335 5.35 3.69 13.71
CA VAL A 335 4.76 3.73 15.04
C VAL A 335 3.29 3.28 14.96
N GLN A 336 2.91 2.32 15.81
CA GLN A 336 1.54 1.85 15.96
C GLN A 336 0.73 2.76 16.90
N ALA A 337 -0.55 2.46 17.09
CA ALA A 337 -1.46 3.24 17.95
C ALA A 337 -0.99 3.34 19.41
N ASP A 338 -0.19 2.38 19.87
CA ASP A 338 0.39 2.32 21.21
C ASP A 338 1.70 3.11 21.36
N GLY A 339 2.20 3.73 20.29
CA GLY A 339 3.45 4.49 20.30
C GLY A 339 4.71 3.65 20.07
N ALA A 340 4.62 2.32 20.01
CA ALA A 340 5.76 1.44 19.73
C ALA A 340 5.86 1.10 18.23
N SER A 341 7.05 0.68 17.81
CA SER A 341 7.32 0.19 16.45
C SER A 341 7.92 -1.22 16.49
N ILE A 342 7.84 -1.98 15.39
CA ILE A 342 8.44 -3.33 15.31
C ILE A 342 9.96 -3.23 15.52
N ALA A 343 10.59 -2.17 15.02
CA ALA A 343 12.01 -1.91 15.22
C ALA A 343 12.41 -1.89 16.70
N ASP A 344 11.57 -1.41 17.61
CA ASP A 344 11.87 -1.33 19.05
C ASP A 344 12.07 -2.72 19.69
N PHE A 345 11.40 -3.75 19.15
CA PHE A 345 11.51 -5.14 19.63
C PHE A 345 12.66 -5.90 18.98
N LEU A 346 13.02 -5.55 17.73
CA LEU A 346 14.11 -6.21 17.01
C LEU A 346 15.48 -5.59 17.34
N GLU A 347 15.54 -4.30 17.66
CA GLU A 347 16.80 -3.55 17.85
C GLU A 347 17.74 -4.16 18.91
N PRO A 348 17.27 -4.60 20.10
CA PRO A 348 18.16 -5.17 21.11
C PRO A 348 18.89 -6.43 20.62
N ALA A 349 18.16 -7.37 20.01
CA ALA A 349 18.72 -8.61 19.48
C ALA A 349 19.57 -8.38 18.21
N LEU A 350 19.23 -7.35 17.43
CA LEU A 350 20.04 -6.90 16.30
C LEU A 350 21.38 -6.31 16.76
N ALA A 351 21.35 -5.55 17.86
CA ALA A 351 22.50 -4.89 18.45
C ALA A 351 23.49 -5.88 19.09
N SER A 352 22.98 -6.94 19.72
CA SER A 352 23.80 -8.04 20.26
C SER A 352 24.29 -9.02 19.18
N GLY A 353 23.70 -8.96 17.98
CA GLY A 353 24.02 -9.88 16.87
C GLY A 353 23.39 -11.27 17.03
N GLU A 354 22.38 -11.40 17.89
CA GLU A 354 21.59 -12.63 18.09
C GLU A 354 20.71 -12.96 16.89
N ILE A 355 20.17 -11.93 16.23
CA ILE A 355 19.35 -12.08 15.02
C ILE A 355 19.98 -11.37 13.82
N ARG A 356 19.62 -11.84 12.63
CA ARG A 356 20.00 -11.21 11.36
C ARG A 356 18.77 -10.78 10.61
N VAL A 357 18.74 -9.50 10.23
CA VAL A 357 17.64 -8.92 9.47
C VAL A 357 18.14 -8.47 8.11
N LEU A 358 17.41 -8.83 7.06
CA LEU A 358 17.55 -8.29 5.72
C LEU A 358 16.31 -7.44 5.43
N THR A 359 16.49 -6.19 5.02
CA THR A 359 15.36 -5.36 4.64
C THR A 359 15.68 -4.48 3.43
N GLU A 360 14.64 -3.97 2.79
CA GLU A 360 14.72 -3.19 1.56
C GLU A 360 14.19 -1.78 1.80
N CYS A 361 14.81 -0.78 1.17
CA CYS A 361 14.26 0.58 1.13
C CYS A 361 14.71 1.37 -0.11
N THR A 362 14.03 2.48 -0.34
CA THR A 362 14.45 3.51 -1.29
C THR A 362 15.46 4.47 -0.67
N GLN A 363 16.18 5.23 -1.50
CA GLN A 363 17.14 6.23 -1.01
C GLN A 363 16.45 7.29 -0.12
N ALA A 364 15.25 7.73 -0.51
CA ALA A 364 14.45 8.67 0.27
C ALA A 364 14.03 8.10 1.65
N GLU A 365 13.65 6.82 1.70
CA GLU A 365 13.31 6.15 2.96
C GLU A 365 14.53 5.97 3.86
N LEU A 366 15.71 5.68 3.30
CA LEU A 366 16.96 5.63 4.07
C LEU A 366 17.28 6.97 4.72
N GLU A 367 17.20 8.06 3.98
CA GLU A 367 17.47 9.41 4.49
C GLU A 367 16.50 9.78 5.62
N ARG A 368 15.23 9.44 5.45
CA ARG A 368 14.23 9.61 6.52
C ARG A 368 14.56 8.76 7.73
N ALA A 369 14.85 7.46 7.54
CA ALA A 369 15.18 6.54 8.61
C ALA A 369 16.40 7.00 9.42
N ARG A 370 17.43 7.53 8.74
CA ARG A 370 18.61 8.12 9.39
C ARG A 370 18.28 9.33 10.26
N ARG A 371 17.28 10.14 9.87
CA ARG A 371 16.81 11.29 10.68
C ARG A 371 15.96 10.84 11.86
N THR A 372 15.12 9.82 11.69
CA THR A 372 14.15 9.42 12.72
C THR A 372 14.69 8.38 13.71
N ARG A 373 15.49 7.41 13.24
CA ARG A 373 16.05 6.30 14.03
C ARG A 373 17.49 5.95 13.59
N PRO A 374 18.48 6.82 13.85
CA PRO A 374 19.86 6.59 13.43
C PRO A 374 20.49 5.34 14.06
N GLY A 375 20.16 5.04 15.33
CA GLY A 375 20.69 3.87 16.05
C GLY A 375 20.34 2.53 15.39
N PHE A 376 19.08 2.38 14.98
CA PHE A 376 18.59 1.21 14.25
C PHE A 376 19.28 1.05 12.89
N VAL A 377 19.36 2.13 12.10
CA VAL A 377 19.99 2.10 10.76
C VAL A 377 21.48 1.78 10.85
N ALA A 378 22.18 2.24 11.90
CA ALA A 378 23.60 1.98 12.10
C ALA A 378 23.93 0.48 12.32
N ARG A 379 22.93 -0.38 12.56
CA ARG A 379 23.10 -1.84 12.71
C ARG A 379 23.14 -2.60 11.39
N PHE A 380 22.89 -1.93 10.27
CA PHE A 380 22.85 -2.55 8.94
C PHE A 380 24.08 -2.19 8.11
N GLU A 381 24.63 -3.18 7.41
CA GLU A 381 25.52 -2.95 6.28
C GLU A 381 24.67 -2.56 5.06
N ILE A 382 24.97 -1.39 4.48
CA ILE A 382 24.19 -0.82 3.39
C ILE A 382 24.73 -1.31 2.06
N VAL A 383 23.89 -1.98 1.28
CA VAL A 383 24.19 -2.43 -0.07
C VAL A 383 23.30 -1.66 -1.05
N ARG A 384 23.92 -0.89 -1.95
CA ARG A 384 23.19 -0.10 -2.94
C ARG A 384 22.96 -0.91 -4.21
N VAL A 385 21.71 -1.01 -4.62
CA VAL A 385 21.28 -1.69 -5.84
C VAL A 385 20.94 -0.63 -6.88
N GLU A 386 21.79 -0.53 -7.88
CA GLU A 386 21.64 0.45 -8.96
C GLU A 386 20.70 -0.06 -10.06
N GLU A 387 20.05 0.87 -10.76
CA GLU A 387 19.26 0.55 -11.93
C GLU A 387 20.19 0.08 -13.07
N PRO A 388 19.90 -1.06 -13.73
CA PRO A 388 20.74 -1.57 -14.81
C PRO A 388 20.77 -0.60 -16.00
N SER A 389 21.86 -0.62 -16.77
CA SER A 389 21.96 0.19 -17.99
C SER A 389 20.85 -0.19 -18.99
N PRO A 390 20.51 0.69 -19.97
CA PRO A 390 19.54 0.37 -21.01
C PRO A 390 19.87 -0.92 -21.77
N GLU A 391 21.15 -1.17 -22.06
CA GLU A 391 21.62 -2.37 -22.76
C GLU A 391 21.41 -3.63 -21.91
N ALA A 392 21.82 -3.58 -20.64
CA ALA A 392 21.63 -4.68 -19.70
C ALA A 392 20.13 -4.97 -19.48
N THR A 393 19.31 -3.93 -19.44
CA THR A 393 17.84 -4.05 -19.34
C THR A 393 17.25 -4.79 -20.54
N VAL A 394 17.69 -4.46 -21.76
CA VAL A 394 17.24 -5.16 -22.98
C VAL A 394 17.63 -6.64 -22.93
N GLU A 395 18.83 -6.96 -22.46
CA GLU A 395 19.29 -8.34 -22.29
C GLU A 395 18.43 -9.11 -21.28
N LEU A 396 18.19 -8.51 -20.10
CA LEU A 396 17.32 -9.07 -19.07
C LEU A 396 15.90 -9.33 -19.59
N LEU A 397 15.32 -8.37 -20.31
CA LEU A 397 14.00 -8.52 -20.92
C LEU A 397 13.99 -9.61 -22.01
N SER A 398 15.05 -9.70 -22.82
CA SER A 398 15.17 -10.75 -23.83
C SER A 398 15.20 -12.14 -23.20
N HIS A 399 15.99 -12.30 -22.13
CA HIS A 399 16.03 -13.56 -21.38
C HIS A 399 14.68 -13.87 -20.72
N TYR A 400 13.98 -12.87 -20.18
CA TYR A 400 12.66 -13.04 -19.59
C TYR A 400 11.60 -13.49 -20.60
N VAL A 401 11.52 -12.80 -21.75
CA VAL A 401 10.55 -13.12 -22.82
C VAL A 401 10.73 -14.55 -23.33
N ARG A 402 11.98 -15.01 -23.53
CA ARG A 402 12.28 -16.38 -23.98
C ARG A 402 11.72 -17.46 -23.04
N HIS A 403 11.65 -17.17 -21.74
CA HIS A 403 11.22 -18.13 -20.72
C HIS A 403 9.76 -17.98 -20.29
N LYS A 404 9.12 -16.82 -20.49
CA LYS A 404 7.73 -16.59 -20.08
C LYS A 404 6.74 -17.50 -20.84
N GLY A 405 7.05 -17.82 -22.11
CA GLY A 405 6.16 -18.54 -23.00
C GLY A 405 5.03 -17.67 -23.54
N GLY A 406 4.43 -18.05 -24.68
CA GLY A 406 3.28 -17.36 -25.29
C GLY A 406 3.59 -16.07 -26.06
N ILE A 407 4.78 -15.48 -25.90
CA ILE A 407 5.22 -14.30 -26.64
C ILE A 407 6.69 -14.42 -27.07
N ALA A 408 7.02 -13.79 -28.19
CA ALA A 408 8.40 -13.56 -28.63
C ALA A 408 8.58 -12.07 -28.96
N ALA A 409 9.79 -11.53 -28.86
CA ALA A 409 10.04 -10.13 -29.17
C ALA A 409 11.37 -9.96 -29.91
N HIS A 410 11.36 -9.17 -30.98
CA HIS A 410 12.57 -8.80 -31.70
C HIS A 410 13.44 -7.88 -30.83
N ALA A 411 14.77 -7.93 -30.95
CA ALA A 411 15.68 -7.12 -30.13
C ALA A 411 15.42 -5.61 -30.28
N ALA A 412 15.12 -5.14 -31.50
CA ALA A 412 14.74 -3.75 -31.74
C ALA A 412 13.41 -3.37 -31.04
N ALA A 413 12.50 -4.32 -30.86
CA ALA A 413 11.23 -4.09 -30.18
C ALA A 413 11.45 -3.87 -28.68
N LEU A 414 12.34 -4.66 -28.06
CA LEU A 414 12.75 -4.48 -26.66
C LEU A 414 13.50 -3.17 -26.44
N LYS A 415 14.39 -2.78 -27.36
CA LYS A 415 15.05 -1.46 -27.32
C LYS A 415 14.04 -0.32 -27.34
N ARG A 416 13.03 -0.40 -28.22
CA ARG A 416 11.96 0.59 -28.29
C ARG A 416 11.09 0.59 -27.03
N LEU A 417 10.79 -0.59 -26.46
CA LEU A 417 10.07 -0.72 -25.19
C LEU A 417 10.81 0.00 -24.05
N VAL A 418 12.12 -0.27 -23.91
CA VAL A 418 12.95 0.36 -22.87
C VAL A 418 12.97 1.88 -23.04
N ARG A 419 13.07 2.40 -24.26
CA ARG A 419 12.98 3.84 -24.53
C ARG A 419 11.64 4.44 -24.06
N HIS A 420 10.52 3.83 -24.43
CA HIS A 420 9.18 4.31 -24.04
C HIS A 420 9.00 4.31 -22.52
N LEU A 421 9.37 3.21 -21.86
CA LEU A 421 9.26 3.07 -20.40
C LEU A 421 10.23 3.98 -19.63
N ALA A 422 11.43 4.23 -20.15
CA ALA A 422 12.39 5.17 -19.56
C ALA A 422 11.83 6.60 -19.58
N MET A 423 11.22 6.98 -20.70
CA MET A 423 10.69 8.32 -20.92
C MET A 423 9.43 8.59 -20.08
N LEU A 424 8.50 7.63 -20.06
CA LEU A 424 7.11 7.85 -19.65
C LEU A 424 6.74 7.21 -18.29
N GLU A 425 7.54 6.27 -17.79
CA GLU A 425 7.32 5.62 -16.49
C GLU A 425 8.53 5.81 -15.58
N ARG A 426 8.70 7.04 -15.06
CA ARG A 426 9.87 7.45 -14.26
C ARG A 426 9.79 7.10 -12.78
N SER A 427 8.59 6.89 -12.26
CA SER A 427 8.37 6.60 -10.84
C SER A 427 8.81 5.19 -10.41
N VAL A 428 9.12 4.32 -11.38
CA VAL A 428 9.58 2.95 -11.14
C VAL A 428 10.82 2.71 -11.99
N ALA A 429 11.81 2.03 -11.43
CA ALA A 429 13.06 1.70 -12.09
C ALA A 429 12.97 0.40 -12.90
N PHE A 430 13.87 0.26 -13.86
CA PHE A 430 14.20 -1.01 -14.50
C PHE A 430 14.93 -1.96 -13.54
N PRO A 431 14.86 -3.28 -13.75
CA PRO A 431 14.12 -3.96 -14.82
C PRO A 431 12.62 -4.14 -14.52
N GLY A 432 12.17 -3.82 -13.29
CA GLY A 432 10.83 -4.11 -12.79
C GLY A 432 9.69 -3.62 -13.68
N LYS A 433 9.69 -2.36 -14.11
CA LYS A 433 8.66 -1.83 -15.02
C LYS A 433 8.61 -2.55 -16.37
N GLY A 434 9.77 -2.97 -16.89
CA GLY A 434 9.86 -3.76 -18.11
C GLY A 434 9.24 -5.14 -17.97
N PHE A 435 9.54 -5.85 -16.88
CA PHE A 435 8.92 -7.16 -16.60
C PHE A 435 7.40 -7.06 -16.42
N ARG A 436 6.91 -6.04 -15.71
CA ARG A 436 5.46 -5.80 -15.56
C ARG A 436 4.77 -5.59 -16.91
N PHE A 437 5.38 -4.81 -17.80
CA PHE A 437 4.84 -4.60 -19.15
C PHE A 437 4.81 -5.90 -19.96
N VAL A 438 5.90 -6.67 -19.91
CA VAL A 438 5.98 -7.98 -20.59
C VAL A 438 4.94 -8.96 -20.05
N ASP A 439 4.70 -8.96 -18.73
CA ASP A 439 3.67 -9.78 -18.10
C ASP A 439 2.27 -9.39 -18.57
N TRP A 440 1.96 -8.09 -18.60
CA TRP A 440 0.72 -7.58 -19.16
C TRP A 440 0.56 -7.97 -20.64
N LEU A 441 1.62 -7.85 -21.43
CA LEU A 441 1.62 -8.22 -22.85
C LEU A 441 1.36 -9.71 -23.06
N ALA A 442 1.95 -10.57 -22.24
CA ALA A 442 1.73 -12.01 -22.27
C ALA A 442 0.29 -12.38 -21.91
N GLN A 443 -0.30 -11.72 -20.90
CA GLN A 443 -1.70 -11.92 -20.52
C GLN A 443 -2.66 -11.52 -21.66
N GLN A 444 -2.38 -10.40 -22.34
CA GLN A 444 -3.16 -9.96 -23.50
C GLN A 444 -3.06 -10.93 -24.69
N ALA A 445 -1.88 -11.51 -24.93
CA ALA A 445 -1.67 -12.49 -25.99
C ALA A 445 -2.39 -13.83 -25.70
N ALA A 446 -2.40 -14.27 -24.43
CA ALA A 446 -3.08 -15.51 -24.03
C ALA A 446 -4.59 -15.46 -24.27
N GLY A 447 -5.22 -14.29 -24.13
CA GLY A 447 -6.65 -14.11 -24.42
C GLY A 447 -7.03 -14.16 -25.90
N ALA A 448 -6.05 -14.12 -26.83
CA ALA A 448 -6.29 -14.01 -28.28
C ALA A 448 -6.31 -15.35 -29.03
N GLY A 449 -6.11 -16.49 -28.35
CA GLY A 449 -6.69 -17.78 -28.76
C GLY A 449 -6.04 -18.60 -29.88
N ASP A 450 -4.76 -18.45 -30.23
CA ASP A 450 -4.19 -19.20 -31.38
C ASP A 450 -2.98 -20.11 -31.10
N GLY A 451 -2.61 -20.32 -29.83
CA GLY A 451 -1.58 -21.29 -29.41
C GLY A 451 -0.13 -21.03 -29.89
N LYS A 452 0.08 -20.21 -30.92
CA LYS A 452 1.39 -19.77 -31.43
C LYS A 452 1.86 -18.52 -30.72
N ALA A 453 3.13 -18.50 -30.32
CA ALA A 453 3.74 -17.33 -29.70
C ALA A 453 3.77 -16.15 -30.69
N LYS A 454 3.03 -15.08 -30.37
CA LYS A 454 3.05 -13.86 -31.18
C LYS A 454 4.44 -13.21 -31.06
N THR A 455 5.08 -12.98 -32.20
CA THR A 455 6.33 -12.22 -32.26
C THR A 455 6.03 -10.73 -32.36
N TYR A 456 6.60 -9.93 -31.45
CA TYR A 456 6.43 -8.49 -31.38
C TYR A 456 7.62 -7.77 -32.01
N TYR A 457 7.33 -6.88 -32.95
CA TYR A 457 8.26 -5.96 -33.61
C TYR A 457 8.12 -4.54 -33.01
N PRO A 458 9.01 -3.58 -33.36
CA PRO A 458 8.98 -2.24 -32.78
C PRO A 458 7.63 -1.51 -32.91
N ARG A 459 6.94 -1.71 -34.03
CA ARG A 459 5.60 -1.15 -34.25
C ARG A 459 4.59 -1.77 -33.28
N ASP A 460 4.57 -3.10 -33.16
CA ASP A 460 3.64 -3.82 -32.27
C ASP A 460 3.82 -3.41 -30.80
N VAL A 461 5.06 -3.19 -30.37
CA VAL A 461 5.36 -2.71 -29.02
C VAL A 461 4.81 -1.30 -28.79
N SER A 462 4.90 -0.42 -29.79
CA SER A 462 4.36 0.95 -29.66
C SER A 462 2.83 0.94 -29.62
N GLU A 463 2.18 0.09 -30.42
CA GLU A 463 0.74 -0.12 -30.38
C GLU A 463 0.28 -0.77 -29.07
N ALA A 464 1.05 -1.72 -28.54
CA ALA A 464 0.80 -2.32 -27.23
C ALA A 464 0.97 -1.29 -26.10
N TYR A 465 2.04 -0.49 -26.14
CA TYR A 465 2.29 0.55 -25.16
C TYR A 465 1.26 1.68 -25.22
N SER A 466 0.77 2.03 -26.40
CA SER A 466 -0.35 2.96 -26.58
C SER A 466 -1.61 2.48 -25.85
N ARG A 467 -1.96 1.19 -25.99
CA ARG A 467 -3.09 0.58 -25.27
C ARG A 467 -2.86 0.50 -23.75
N TYR A 468 -1.61 0.27 -23.33
CA TYR A 468 -1.23 0.21 -21.92
C TYR A 468 -1.28 1.58 -21.23
N SER A 469 -0.76 2.62 -21.89
CA SER A 469 -0.59 3.96 -21.33
C SER A 469 -1.78 4.89 -21.60
N GLY A 470 -2.49 4.68 -22.71
CA GLY A 470 -3.48 5.62 -23.26
C GLY A 470 -2.87 6.66 -24.22
N ILE A 471 -1.55 6.81 -24.28
CA ILE A 471 -0.92 7.79 -25.17
C ILE A 471 -1.09 7.33 -26.64
N PRO A 472 -1.57 8.18 -27.56
CA PRO A 472 -1.75 7.80 -28.96
C PRO A 472 -0.45 7.36 -29.63
N THR A 473 -0.53 6.38 -30.52
CA THR A 473 0.62 5.90 -31.30
C THR A 473 1.28 7.00 -32.13
N SER A 474 0.51 8.00 -32.58
CA SER A 474 1.03 9.19 -33.27
C SER A 474 2.01 10.01 -32.42
N LEU A 475 1.88 9.99 -31.09
CA LEU A 475 2.80 10.67 -30.17
C LEU A 475 3.96 9.78 -29.70
N LEU A 476 3.80 8.45 -29.75
CA LEU A 476 4.83 7.50 -29.30
C LEU A 476 5.77 7.03 -30.40
N SER A 477 5.26 6.82 -31.62
CA SER A 477 6.01 6.17 -32.69
C SER A 477 6.71 7.18 -33.58
N ASP A 478 8.04 7.08 -33.68
CA ASP A 478 8.85 7.86 -34.63
C ASP A 478 8.44 7.58 -36.08
N ASP A 479 7.85 6.41 -36.35
CA ASP A 479 7.45 5.98 -37.69
C ASP A 479 6.16 6.68 -38.19
N ILE A 480 5.44 7.38 -37.32
CA ILE A 480 4.19 8.08 -37.65
C ILE A 480 4.47 9.58 -37.63
N SER A 481 4.30 10.24 -38.78
CA SER A 481 4.35 11.71 -38.85
C SER A 481 3.21 12.32 -38.05
N ALA A 482 3.53 13.32 -37.23
CA ALA A 482 2.56 14.17 -36.57
C ALA A 482 3.21 15.54 -36.36
N GLY A 483 3.00 16.43 -37.33
CA GLY A 483 3.54 17.79 -37.30
C GLY A 483 2.84 18.66 -36.26
N ALA A 484 3.48 19.76 -35.85
CA ALA A 484 2.88 20.71 -34.92
C ALA A 484 1.53 21.26 -35.43
N GLY A 485 1.40 21.48 -36.75
CA GLY A 485 0.15 21.91 -37.39
C GLY A 485 -0.95 20.86 -37.31
N GLU A 486 -0.65 19.61 -37.68
CA GLU A 486 -1.60 18.49 -37.59
C GLU A 486 -2.09 18.27 -36.15
N LEU A 487 -1.18 18.36 -35.19
CA LEU A 487 -1.50 18.26 -33.76
C LEU A 487 -2.36 19.45 -33.29
N ALA A 488 -2.13 20.66 -33.80
CA ALA A 488 -2.98 21.81 -33.53
C ALA A 488 -4.38 21.66 -34.16
N ASP A 489 -4.48 21.09 -35.36
CA ASP A 489 -5.77 20.83 -36.03
C ASP A 489 -6.64 19.83 -35.26
N MET A 490 -6.03 18.82 -34.65
CA MET A 490 -6.73 17.92 -33.73
C MET A 490 -7.39 18.66 -32.56
N LEU A 491 -6.74 19.71 -32.04
CA LEU A 491 -7.30 20.55 -30.98
C LEU A 491 -8.40 21.48 -31.53
N ARG A 492 -8.17 22.11 -32.69
CA ARG A 492 -9.12 23.01 -33.38
C ARG A 492 -10.43 22.32 -33.77
N ALA A 493 -10.42 21.01 -33.95
CA ALA A 493 -11.63 20.23 -34.23
C ALA A 493 -12.73 20.42 -33.17
N ARG A 494 -12.36 20.75 -31.92
CA ARG A 494 -13.31 21.00 -30.83
C ARG A 494 -13.12 22.33 -30.11
N VAL A 495 -11.96 22.98 -30.27
CA VAL A 495 -11.68 24.30 -29.68
C VAL A 495 -11.86 25.36 -30.75
N VAL A 496 -12.91 26.17 -30.63
CA VAL A 496 -13.27 27.19 -31.62
C VAL A 496 -12.71 28.55 -31.23
N GLY A 497 -12.07 29.22 -32.19
CA GLY A 497 -11.68 30.62 -32.09
C GLY A 497 -10.43 30.88 -31.24
N GLN A 498 -9.67 29.85 -30.88
CA GLN A 498 -8.46 29.97 -30.04
C GLN A 498 -7.24 29.41 -30.76
N ASP A 499 -7.05 29.79 -32.03
CA ASP A 499 -6.06 29.17 -32.93
C ASP A 499 -4.63 29.35 -32.43
N ALA A 500 -4.26 30.54 -31.95
CA ALA A 500 -2.94 30.80 -31.39
C ALA A 500 -2.62 29.91 -30.18
N ALA A 501 -3.61 29.64 -29.33
CA ALA A 501 -3.47 28.73 -28.19
C ALA A 501 -3.34 27.26 -28.66
N CYS A 502 -4.12 26.86 -29.68
CA CYS A 502 -4.02 25.53 -30.28
C CYS A 502 -2.65 25.31 -30.94
N ASP A 503 -2.11 26.32 -31.63
CA ASP A 503 -0.77 26.28 -32.24
C ASP A 503 0.34 26.13 -31.20
N ALA A 504 0.25 26.86 -30.10
CA ALA A 504 1.21 26.73 -29.00
C ALA A 504 1.18 25.33 -28.37
N CYS A 505 -0.01 24.78 -28.15
CA CYS A 505 -0.19 23.40 -27.69
C CYS A 505 0.33 22.38 -28.72
N GLY A 506 0.07 22.58 -30.01
CA GLY A 506 0.58 21.71 -31.09
C GLY A 506 2.11 21.68 -31.12
N ARG A 507 2.77 22.83 -30.94
CA ARG A 507 4.24 22.90 -30.79
C ARG A 507 4.74 22.19 -29.54
N LEU A 508 4.01 22.28 -28.42
CA LEU A 508 4.34 21.53 -27.20
C LEU A 508 4.26 20.02 -27.43
N LEU A 509 3.19 19.54 -28.07
CA LEU A 509 3.02 18.12 -28.39
C LEU A 509 4.08 17.62 -29.38
N ALA A 510 4.47 18.45 -30.35
CA ALA A 510 5.56 18.13 -31.27
C ALA A 510 6.90 17.96 -30.53
N ARG A 511 7.21 18.83 -29.56
CA ARG A 511 8.41 18.68 -28.70
C ARG A 511 8.34 17.41 -27.84
N PHE A 512 7.16 17.10 -27.30
CA PHE A 512 6.93 15.87 -26.54
C PHE A 512 7.19 14.64 -27.41
N LYS A 513 6.59 14.58 -28.61
CA LYS A 513 6.83 13.50 -29.59
C LYS A 513 8.29 13.37 -29.99
N ALA A 514 8.98 14.50 -30.21
CA ALA A 514 10.39 14.51 -30.56
C ALA A 514 11.32 14.20 -29.36
N ASN A 515 10.76 14.01 -28.16
CA ASN A 515 11.50 13.82 -26.92
C ASN A 515 12.51 14.94 -26.64
N LEU A 516 12.13 16.19 -26.97
CA LEU A 516 12.93 17.41 -26.77
C LEU A 516 12.44 18.25 -25.58
N VAL A 517 11.74 17.61 -24.65
CA VAL A 517 11.23 18.26 -23.45
C VAL A 517 12.28 18.16 -22.35
N ASP A 518 12.36 19.19 -21.51
CA ASP A 518 13.27 19.22 -20.36
C ASP A 518 12.94 18.05 -19.41
N PRO A 519 13.89 17.13 -19.15
CA PRO A 519 13.63 15.95 -18.34
C PRO A 519 13.44 16.27 -16.86
N GLU A 520 13.79 17.45 -16.37
CA GLU A 520 13.67 17.86 -14.96
C GLU A 520 12.46 18.75 -14.68
N ARG A 521 11.64 19.04 -15.70
CA ARG A 521 10.43 19.88 -15.57
C ARG A 521 9.19 19.14 -16.05
N PRO A 522 7.98 19.60 -15.71
CA PRO A 522 6.77 19.09 -16.34
C PRO A 522 6.86 19.18 -17.87
N CYS A 523 6.15 18.30 -18.58
CA CYS A 523 6.17 18.23 -20.04
C CYS A 523 5.80 19.57 -20.70
N GLY A 524 5.01 20.37 -20.00
CA GLY A 524 4.98 21.81 -20.21
C GLY A 524 4.07 22.49 -19.19
N THR A 525 4.39 23.74 -18.92
CA THR A 525 3.66 24.61 -17.98
C THR A 525 3.01 25.75 -18.75
N LEU A 526 1.68 25.75 -18.82
CA LEU A 526 0.90 26.71 -19.59
C LEU A 526 0.01 27.54 -18.66
N LEU A 527 -0.10 28.84 -18.93
CA LEU A 527 -1.06 29.72 -18.28
C LEU A 527 -2.07 30.26 -19.29
N PHE A 528 -3.32 29.81 -19.18
CA PHE A 528 -4.43 30.21 -20.03
C PHE A 528 -5.12 31.45 -19.45
N VAL A 529 -5.05 32.58 -20.14
CA VAL A 529 -5.54 33.86 -19.61
C VAL A 529 -6.63 34.42 -20.51
N GLY A 530 -7.80 34.72 -19.94
CA GLY A 530 -8.89 35.28 -20.74
C GLY A 530 -10.23 35.28 -19.99
N PRO A 531 -11.32 35.77 -20.61
CA PRO A 531 -12.62 35.85 -19.95
C PRO A 531 -13.17 34.46 -19.60
N THR A 532 -14.19 34.42 -18.74
CA THR A 532 -14.91 33.16 -18.47
C THR A 532 -15.69 32.70 -19.71
N GLY A 533 -15.70 31.38 -19.96
CA GLY A 533 -16.52 30.77 -21.02
C GLY A 533 -16.01 30.92 -22.46
N VAL A 534 -14.74 31.30 -22.66
CA VAL A 534 -14.10 31.40 -24.00
C VAL A 534 -13.43 30.10 -24.48
N GLY A 535 -13.35 29.06 -23.65
CA GLY A 535 -12.81 27.74 -24.04
C GLY A 535 -11.52 27.30 -23.34
N LYS A 536 -11.03 28.00 -22.31
CA LYS A 536 -9.82 27.61 -21.53
C LYS A 536 -9.87 26.16 -21.05
N THR A 537 -10.92 25.78 -20.34
CA THR A 537 -11.12 24.41 -19.84
C THR A 537 -11.37 23.40 -20.97
N GLU A 538 -11.97 23.83 -22.08
CA GLU A 538 -12.21 22.94 -23.23
C GLU A 538 -10.89 22.58 -23.93
N LEU A 539 -9.99 23.55 -24.12
CA LEU A 539 -8.65 23.26 -24.64
C LEU A 539 -7.87 22.32 -23.72
N ALA A 540 -7.96 22.49 -22.40
CA ALA A 540 -7.34 21.56 -21.44
C ALA A 540 -7.89 20.13 -21.58
N LYS A 541 -9.20 19.97 -21.74
CA LYS A 541 -9.84 18.66 -21.99
C LYS A 541 -9.39 18.05 -23.32
N GLN A 542 -9.33 18.83 -24.39
CA GLN A 542 -8.86 18.35 -25.68
C GLN A 542 -7.39 17.95 -25.64
N LEU A 543 -6.56 18.70 -24.90
CA LEU A 543 -5.16 18.34 -24.72
C LEU A 543 -5.01 17.03 -23.94
N ALA A 544 -5.81 16.82 -22.89
CA ALA A 544 -5.80 15.55 -22.14
C ALA A 544 -6.20 14.36 -23.03
N ARG A 545 -7.26 14.50 -23.84
CA ARG A 545 -7.71 13.47 -24.79
C ARG A 545 -6.65 13.17 -25.86
N THR A 546 -6.08 14.22 -26.45
CA THR A 546 -5.11 14.12 -27.56
C THR A 546 -3.75 13.60 -27.09
N THR A 547 -3.39 13.82 -25.83
CA THR A 547 -2.06 13.45 -25.30
C THR A 547 -2.10 12.13 -24.53
N PHE A 548 -3.07 11.97 -23.64
CA PHE A 548 -3.11 10.86 -22.67
C PHE A 548 -4.28 9.88 -22.91
N GLY A 549 -5.03 10.08 -23.99
CA GLY A 549 -6.06 9.14 -24.47
C GLY A 549 -7.46 9.34 -23.88
N GLY A 550 -7.64 10.19 -22.86
CA GLY A 550 -8.93 10.35 -22.20
C GLY A 550 -9.04 11.54 -21.26
N GLU A 551 -10.27 11.90 -20.88
CA GLU A 551 -10.54 12.95 -19.88
C GLU A 551 -10.35 12.48 -18.44
N ASP A 552 -10.35 11.18 -18.20
CA ASP A 552 -10.03 10.56 -16.91
C ASP A 552 -8.59 10.86 -16.47
N ARG A 553 -7.73 11.22 -17.43
CA ARG A 553 -6.36 11.71 -17.21
C ARG A 553 -6.28 13.20 -16.86
N LEU A 554 -7.42 13.92 -16.80
CA LEU A 554 -7.48 15.31 -16.37
C LEU A 554 -7.66 15.40 -14.85
N VAL A 555 -6.59 15.77 -14.16
CA VAL A 555 -6.62 16.11 -12.73
C VAL A 555 -6.98 17.57 -12.58
N ARG A 556 -8.27 17.86 -12.33
CA ARG A 556 -8.76 19.22 -12.13
C ARG A 556 -8.78 19.60 -10.65
N VAL A 557 -8.22 20.76 -10.33
CA VAL A 557 -8.24 21.34 -8.99
C VAL A 557 -8.74 22.78 -9.08
N ASP A 558 -9.81 23.09 -8.36
CA ASP A 558 -10.37 24.43 -8.27
C ASP A 558 -9.63 25.25 -7.21
N MET A 559 -8.90 26.29 -7.62
CA MET A 559 -8.11 27.12 -6.70
C MET A 559 -8.97 28.03 -5.84
N SER A 560 -10.26 28.20 -6.15
CA SER A 560 -11.19 28.90 -5.25
C SER A 560 -11.39 28.15 -3.92
N GLU A 561 -11.18 26.83 -3.87
CA GLU A 561 -11.19 26.07 -2.61
C GLU A 561 -9.94 26.30 -1.73
N TYR A 562 -8.94 27.01 -2.26
CA TYR A 562 -7.62 27.21 -1.62
C TYR A 562 -7.33 28.67 -1.29
N GLN A 563 -8.38 29.47 -1.07
CA GLN A 563 -8.28 30.90 -0.72
C GLN A 563 -7.75 31.16 0.71
N LEU A 564 -7.98 30.21 1.63
CA LEU A 564 -7.66 30.39 3.04
C LEU A 564 -6.21 29.99 3.36
N PRO A 565 -5.55 30.66 4.33
CA PRO A 565 -4.24 30.25 4.84
C PRO A 565 -4.23 28.77 5.28
N GLY A 566 -3.17 28.04 4.96
CA GLY A 566 -3.03 26.62 5.31
C GLY A 566 -3.82 25.63 4.44
N SER A 567 -4.73 26.09 3.57
CA SER A 567 -5.50 25.23 2.65
C SER A 567 -4.62 24.44 1.67
N ALA A 568 -3.41 24.96 1.36
CA ALA A 568 -2.41 24.30 0.51
C ALA A 568 -2.06 22.87 0.99
N ARG A 569 -2.16 22.58 2.29
CA ARG A 569 -1.90 21.23 2.84
C ARG A 569 -2.83 20.17 2.26
N ARG A 570 -4.07 20.52 1.89
CA ARG A 570 -5.01 19.59 1.24
C ARG A 570 -4.49 19.04 -0.09
N LEU A 571 -3.59 19.76 -0.77
CA LEU A 571 -2.93 19.27 -2.00
C LEU A 571 -1.93 18.14 -1.72
N LEU A 572 -1.42 18.05 -0.48
CA LEU A 572 -0.37 17.13 -0.05
C LEU A 572 -0.89 15.91 0.73
N GLU A 573 -2.15 15.95 1.18
CA GLU A 573 -2.73 14.91 2.04
C GLU A 573 -2.64 13.52 1.41
N VAL A 574 -2.42 12.51 2.25
CA VAL A 574 -2.37 11.11 1.83
C VAL A 574 -3.12 10.24 2.82
N GLY A 575 -3.81 9.25 2.29
CA GLY A 575 -4.55 8.29 3.10
C GLY A 575 -5.58 7.53 2.27
N PRO A 576 -6.17 6.46 2.81
CA PRO A 576 -7.28 5.76 2.17
C PRO A 576 -8.43 6.73 1.87
N GLY A 577 -8.87 6.80 0.61
CA GLY A 577 -10.00 7.64 0.18
C GLY A 577 -9.68 9.13 -0.04
N VAL A 578 -8.47 9.59 0.29
CA VAL A 578 -8.06 10.99 0.06
C VAL A 578 -7.83 11.26 -1.43
N ARG A 579 -8.41 12.33 -1.96
CA ARG A 579 -8.27 12.76 -3.37
C ARG A 579 -7.52 14.09 -3.48
N SER A 580 -6.28 14.12 -3.01
CA SER A 580 -5.38 15.26 -3.14
C SER A 580 -4.64 15.27 -4.49
N LEU A 581 -4.06 16.41 -4.86
CA LEU A 581 -3.22 16.53 -6.05
C LEU A 581 -2.05 15.53 -6.02
N ALA A 582 -1.36 15.43 -4.87
CA ALA A 582 -0.27 14.48 -4.65
C ALA A 582 -0.72 13.02 -4.87
N THR A 583 -1.89 12.65 -4.35
CA THR A 583 -2.41 11.27 -4.49
C THR A 583 -2.82 10.97 -5.93
N LEU A 584 -3.52 11.90 -6.59
CA LEU A 584 -4.01 11.71 -7.96
C LEU A 584 -2.86 11.61 -8.97
N VAL A 585 -1.85 12.48 -8.88
CA VAL A 585 -0.69 12.44 -9.78
C VAL A 585 0.16 11.21 -9.52
N ARG A 586 0.32 10.77 -8.26
CA ARG A 586 1.04 9.51 -7.99
C ARG A 586 0.31 8.28 -8.53
N GLN A 587 -1.02 8.27 -8.49
CA GLN A 587 -1.83 7.19 -9.06
C GLN A 587 -1.82 7.20 -10.59
N SER A 588 -1.69 8.37 -11.22
CA SER A 588 -1.64 8.53 -12.67
C SER A 588 -0.64 9.63 -13.07
N PRO A 589 0.67 9.30 -13.14
CA PRO A 589 1.72 10.27 -13.49
C PRO A 589 1.61 10.80 -14.93
N LEU A 590 1.01 10.01 -15.82
CA LEU A 590 0.65 10.41 -17.18
C LEU A 590 -0.70 11.13 -17.15
N SER A 591 -0.68 12.40 -16.76
CA SER A 591 -1.89 13.19 -16.58
C SER A 591 -1.69 14.66 -16.97
N LEU A 592 -2.82 15.31 -17.21
CA LEU A 592 -2.89 16.76 -17.33
C LEU A 592 -3.41 17.32 -16.00
N VAL A 593 -2.65 18.22 -15.38
CA VAL A 593 -3.05 18.90 -14.15
C VAL A 593 -3.63 20.26 -14.52
N LEU A 594 -4.89 20.51 -14.19
CA LEU A 594 -5.58 21.77 -14.43
C LEU A 594 -5.84 22.48 -13.10
N LEU A 595 -5.12 23.58 -12.87
CA LEU A 595 -5.29 24.50 -11.75
C LEU A 595 -6.19 25.65 -12.20
N ASP A 596 -7.47 25.56 -11.87
CA ASP A 596 -8.49 26.51 -12.36
C ASP A 596 -8.54 27.76 -11.46
N GLU A 597 -8.63 28.95 -12.05
CA GLU A 597 -8.70 30.25 -11.36
C GLU A 597 -7.53 30.50 -10.37
N ILE A 598 -6.30 30.32 -10.85
CA ILE A 598 -5.08 30.36 -10.03
C ILE A 598 -4.89 31.66 -9.25
N GLU A 599 -5.42 32.79 -9.74
CA GLU A 599 -5.39 34.08 -9.03
C GLU A 599 -6.17 34.11 -7.71
N LYS A 600 -7.04 33.11 -7.47
CA LYS A 600 -7.83 33.01 -6.24
C LYS A 600 -7.09 32.26 -5.14
N ALA A 601 -6.02 31.53 -5.46
CA ALA A 601 -5.31 30.74 -4.47
C ALA A 601 -4.60 31.64 -3.44
N HIS A 602 -4.49 31.16 -2.20
CA HIS A 602 -3.62 31.74 -1.20
C HIS A 602 -2.14 31.62 -1.61
N SER A 603 -1.27 32.52 -1.15
CA SER A 603 0.16 32.55 -1.50
C SER A 603 0.90 31.24 -1.21
N ASP A 604 0.54 30.55 -0.13
CA ASP A 604 1.13 29.25 0.26
C ASP A 604 1.00 28.18 -0.84
N VAL A 605 -0.04 28.27 -1.68
CA VAL A 605 -0.22 27.36 -2.81
C VAL A 605 0.87 27.62 -3.86
N PHE A 606 1.20 28.88 -4.11
CA PHE A 606 2.24 29.23 -5.09
C PHE A 606 3.62 28.73 -4.66
N ASP A 607 3.94 28.82 -3.37
CA ASP A 607 5.21 28.31 -2.84
C ASP A 607 5.36 26.79 -3.05
N LEU A 608 4.26 26.05 -2.89
CA LEU A 608 4.19 24.62 -3.18
C LEU A 608 4.38 24.36 -4.68
N LEU A 609 3.75 25.16 -5.53
CA LEU A 609 3.84 25.02 -6.99
C LEU A 609 5.23 25.37 -7.55
N LEU A 610 6.07 26.14 -6.86
CA LEU A 610 7.43 26.44 -7.34
C LEU A 610 8.25 25.16 -7.60
N GLY A 611 8.19 24.19 -6.69
CA GLY A 611 8.85 22.89 -6.87
C GLY A 611 8.24 22.08 -8.02
N VAL A 612 6.92 22.16 -8.18
CA VAL A 612 6.20 21.46 -9.26
C VAL A 612 6.58 22.02 -10.63
N LEU A 613 6.50 23.34 -10.81
CA LEU A 613 6.72 23.99 -12.11
C LEU A 613 8.21 24.12 -12.46
N GLY A 614 9.07 24.19 -11.44
CA GLY A 614 10.51 24.37 -11.59
C GLY A 614 11.31 23.08 -11.68
N GLU A 615 10.97 22.07 -10.88
CA GLU A 615 11.75 20.83 -10.71
C GLU A 615 10.89 19.57 -10.95
N GLY A 616 9.64 19.74 -11.37
CA GLY A 616 8.75 18.61 -11.63
C GLY A 616 8.51 17.72 -10.41
N ARG A 617 8.65 18.25 -9.19
CA ARG A 617 8.53 17.45 -7.96
C ARG A 617 7.70 18.13 -6.89
N MET A 618 7.00 17.31 -6.13
CA MET A 618 6.27 17.69 -4.91
C MET A 618 6.55 16.64 -3.85
N THR A 619 6.54 17.03 -2.58
CA THR A 619 6.64 16.09 -1.46
C THR A 619 5.30 16.01 -0.75
N ASP A 620 4.74 14.81 -0.63
CA ASP A 620 3.45 14.59 0.04
C ASP A 620 3.55 14.71 1.57
N ALA A 621 2.42 14.68 2.28
CA ALA A 621 2.38 14.78 3.75
C ALA A 621 3.07 13.60 4.47
N SER A 622 3.29 12.49 3.77
CA SER A 622 4.09 11.36 4.25
C SER A 622 5.56 11.46 3.85
N GLY A 623 6.04 12.57 3.29
CA GLY A 623 7.44 12.76 2.89
C GLY A 623 7.85 12.00 1.63
N ARG A 624 6.91 11.47 0.84
CA ARG A 624 7.22 10.79 -0.43
C ARG A 624 7.22 11.79 -1.58
N PHE A 625 8.14 11.59 -2.51
CA PHE A 625 8.18 12.35 -3.75
C PHE A 625 7.03 11.98 -4.69
N VAL A 626 6.45 13.00 -5.32
CA VAL A 626 5.45 12.91 -6.38
C VAL A 626 6.06 13.54 -7.63
N ASP A 627 6.12 12.76 -8.70
CA ASP A 627 6.76 13.12 -9.96
C ASP A 627 5.76 13.77 -10.93
N PHE A 628 6.03 15.00 -11.32
CA PHE A 628 5.26 15.79 -12.29
C PHE A 628 5.95 15.90 -13.65
N ARG A 629 7.14 15.32 -13.83
CA ARG A 629 7.94 15.47 -15.08
C ARG A 629 7.25 14.87 -16.30
N THR A 630 6.34 13.93 -16.10
CA THR A 630 5.49 13.33 -17.15
C THR A 630 4.10 13.96 -17.26
N THR A 631 3.85 15.08 -16.56
CA THR A 631 2.56 15.79 -16.58
C THR A 631 2.61 17.04 -17.45
N ILE A 632 1.45 17.45 -17.98
CA ILE A 632 1.27 18.81 -18.49
C ILE A 632 0.53 19.60 -17.42
N VAL A 633 1.08 20.74 -17.00
CA VAL A 633 0.45 21.61 -15.98
C VAL A 633 -0.16 22.80 -16.69
N ILE A 634 -1.48 22.95 -16.56
CA ILE A 634 -2.24 24.08 -17.06
C ILE A 634 -2.79 24.86 -15.87
N MET A 635 -2.54 26.16 -15.85
CA MET A 635 -3.20 27.10 -14.97
C MET A 635 -4.19 27.92 -15.79
N THR A 636 -5.35 28.25 -15.25
CA THR A 636 -6.26 29.23 -15.86
C THR A 636 -6.32 30.48 -15.00
N SER A 637 -6.47 31.62 -15.66
CA SER A 637 -6.67 32.89 -14.97
C SER A 637 -7.61 33.82 -15.73
N ASN A 638 -8.30 34.67 -14.98
CA ASN A 638 -9.10 35.78 -15.52
C ASN A 638 -8.38 37.15 -15.35
N VAL A 639 -7.11 37.16 -14.95
CA VAL A 639 -6.33 38.40 -14.78
C VAL A 639 -6.20 39.17 -16.10
N GLY A 640 -6.33 40.50 -16.06
CA GLY A 640 -6.12 41.38 -17.22
C GLY A 640 -7.25 41.40 -18.25
N THR A 641 -8.41 40.79 -17.96
CA THR A 641 -9.53 40.70 -18.93
C THR A 641 -10.33 41.98 -19.11
N SER A 642 -10.33 42.87 -18.10
CA SER A 642 -11.08 44.13 -18.08
C SER A 642 -10.29 45.35 -18.55
N GLU A 643 -8.96 45.35 -18.39
CA GLU A 643 -8.08 46.49 -18.65
C GLU A 643 -7.55 46.54 -20.09
N ALA A 644 -7.66 45.45 -20.84
CA ALA A 644 -7.13 45.32 -22.19
C ALA A 644 -8.11 45.86 -23.26
N ARG A 645 -8.55 47.12 -23.12
CA ARG A 645 -9.15 47.88 -24.23
C ARG A 645 -8.02 48.60 -24.99
N PRO A 646 -7.69 48.20 -26.22
CA PRO A 646 -6.69 48.93 -27.00
C PRO A 646 -7.24 50.33 -27.30
N VAL A 647 -6.52 51.36 -26.84
CA VAL A 647 -6.72 52.74 -27.27
C VAL A 647 -5.87 52.92 -28.53
N GLY A 648 -6.46 52.74 -29.72
CA GLY A 648 -5.74 52.94 -30.99
C GLY A 648 -6.53 52.52 -32.23
N PHE A 649 -6.48 53.36 -33.27
CA PHE A 649 -6.95 53.05 -34.62
C PHE A 649 -5.84 52.28 -35.36
N GLY A 650 -5.91 50.96 -35.36
CA GLY A 650 -4.97 50.08 -36.07
C GLY A 650 -5.74 48.93 -36.72
N GLU A 651 -5.12 48.19 -37.63
CA GLU A 651 -5.76 47.02 -38.26
C GLU A 651 -6.14 45.96 -37.20
N ALA A 652 -7.14 45.14 -37.50
CA ALA A 652 -7.70 44.18 -36.54
C ALA A 652 -6.66 43.21 -35.96
N GLY A 653 -5.65 42.82 -36.75
CA GLY A 653 -4.55 41.95 -36.30
C GLY A 653 -3.59 42.64 -35.31
N ASP A 654 -3.27 43.91 -35.55
CA ASP A 654 -2.39 44.69 -34.68
C ASP A 654 -3.03 44.96 -33.32
N GLN A 655 -4.36 45.19 -33.30
CA GLN A 655 -5.11 45.36 -32.07
C GLN A 655 -5.13 44.08 -31.21
N GLU A 656 -5.23 42.91 -31.84
CA GLU A 656 -5.21 41.63 -31.13
C GLU A 656 -3.83 41.32 -30.53
N ALA A 657 -2.75 41.57 -31.27
CA ALA A 657 -1.39 41.43 -30.78
C ALA A 657 -1.07 42.41 -29.62
N ALA A 658 -1.54 43.66 -29.73
CA ALA A 658 -1.42 44.65 -28.66
C ALA A 658 -2.19 44.23 -27.40
N ARG A 659 -3.41 43.68 -27.57
CA ARG A 659 -4.22 43.17 -26.47
C ARG A 659 -3.57 41.96 -25.79
N ALA A 660 -3.05 41.01 -26.56
CA ALA A 660 -2.31 39.86 -26.05
C ALA A 660 -1.09 40.30 -25.22
N SER A 661 -0.33 41.29 -25.73
CA SER A 661 0.83 41.85 -25.02
C SER A 661 0.44 42.57 -23.73
N ALA A 662 -0.69 43.28 -23.72
CA ALA A 662 -1.21 43.92 -22.50
C ALA A 662 -1.59 42.88 -21.44
N VAL A 663 -2.27 41.79 -21.83
CA VAL A 663 -2.63 40.69 -20.92
C VAL A 663 -1.39 40.07 -20.28
N VAL A 664 -0.35 39.79 -21.06
CA VAL A 664 0.91 39.23 -20.53
C VAL A 664 1.57 40.19 -19.52
N ARG A 665 1.52 41.51 -19.76
CA ARG A 665 2.03 42.50 -18.80
C ARG A 665 1.23 42.50 -17.49
N SER A 666 -0.10 42.44 -17.55
CA SER A 666 -0.95 42.38 -16.35
C SER A 666 -0.69 41.10 -15.54
N VAL A 667 -0.52 39.96 -16.21
CA VAL A 667 -0.17 38.69 -15.57
C VAL A 667 1.18 38.77 -14.87
N ARG A 668 2.19 39.35 -15.53
CA ARG A 668 3.54 39.53 -14.95
C ARG A 668 3.53 40.48 -13.75
N ALA A 669 2.63 41.45 -13.70
CA ALA A 669 2.46 42.34 -12.56
C ALA A 669 1.70 41.68 -11.40
N HIS A 670 0.78 40.76 -11.70
CA HIS A 670 -0.04 40.08 -10.69
C HIS A 670 0.73 38.96 -9.97
N PHE A 671 1.45 38.11 -10.71
CA PHE A 671 2.19 36.99 -10.13
C PHE A 671 3.62 37.40 -9.75
N ARG A 672 4.12 36.81 -8.66
CA ARG A 672 5.52 36.95 -8.24
C ARG A 672 6.47 36.52 -9.37
N PRO A 673 7.61 37.21 -9.60
CA PRO A 673 8.57 36.86 -10.65
C PRO A 673 9.03 35.40 -10.59
N GLU A 674 9.19 34.84 -9.38
CA GLU A 674 9.62 33.47 -9.18
C GLU A 674 8.65 32.46 -9.78
N LEU A 675 7.34 32.67 -9.63
CA LEU A 675 6.32 31.81 -10.22
C LEU A 675 6.22 32.03 -11.73
N PHE A 676 6.17 33.30 -12.16
CA PHE A 676 6.05 33.66 -13.58
C PHE A 676 7.18 33.07 -14.43
N ASN A 677 8.42 33.09 -13.93
CA ASN A 677 9.58 32.54 -14.62
C ASN A 677 9.59 31.00 -14.73
N ARG A 678 8.65 30.29 -14.08
CA ARG A 678 8.45 28.84 -14.24
C ARG A 678 7.35 28.48 -15.23
N ILE A 679 6.65 29.47 -15.78
CA ILE A 679 5.62 29.27 -16.79
C ILE A 679 6.27 29.30 -18.18
N ASP A 680 6.11 28.23 -18.96
CA ASP A 680 6.74 28.14 -20.27
C ASP A 680 6.03 29.02 -21.30
N HIS A 681 4.69 29.07 -21.25
CA HIS A 681 3.88 29.88 -22.16
C HIS A 681 2.68 30.49 -21.44
N VAL A 682 2.55 31.82 -21.55
CA VAL A 682 1.31 32.54 -21.22
C VAL A 682 0.51 32.66 -22.52
N LEU A 683 -0.68 32.06 -22.55
CA LEU A 683 -1.54 31.98 -23.74
C LEU A 683 -2.80 32.83 -23.52
N PRO A 684 -2.87 34.03 -24.11
CA PRO A 684 -4.08 34.85 -24.10
C PRO A 684 -5.19 34.21 -24.94
N PHE A 685 -6.40 34.20 -24.41
CA PHE A 685 -7.62 33.75 -25.08
C PHE A 685 -8.45 34.97 -25.46
N ARG A 686 -8.90 35.00 -26.71
CA ARG A 686 -9.75 36.08 -27.21
C ARG A 686 -11.21 35.84 -26.85
N SER A 687 -11.98 36.94 -26.80
CA SER A 687 -13.44 36.85 -26.74
C SER A 687 -13.98 36.15 -28.00
N LEU A 688 -15.04 35.35 -27.82
CA LEU A 688 -15.69 34.65 -28.92
C LEU A 688 -16.54 35.62 -29.76
N ALA A 689 -16.45 35.53 -31.08
CA ALA A 689 -17.38 36.18 -32.00
C ALA A 689 -18.67 35.35 -32.12
N LEU A 690 -19.77 35.95 -32.58
CA LEU A 690 -21.01 35.21 -32.83
C LEU A 690 -20.83 34.05 -33.82
N SER A 691 -19.95 34.21 -34.81
CA SER A 691 -19.57 33.15 -35.75
C SER A 691 -18.86 31.97 -35.05
N ASP A 692 -18.02 32.23 -34.04
CA ASP A 692 -17.42 31.19 -33.21
C ASP A 692 -18.50 30.44 -32.42
N VAL A 693 -19.44 31.17 -31.81
CA VAL A 693 -20.54 30.58 -31.04
C VAL A 693 -21.44 29.71 -31.94
N ALA A 694 -21.74 30.15 -33.17
CA ALA A 694 -22.50 29.35 -34.13
C ALA A 694 -21.80 28.03 -34.52
N ARG A 695 -20.46 28.03 -34.60
CA ARG A 695 -19.68 26.79 -34.77
C ARG A 695 -19.75 25.90 -33.52
N ILE A 696 -19.71 26.49 -32.33
CA ILE A 696 -19.86 25.74 -31.07
C ILE A 696 -21.26 25.12 -30.96
N VAL A 697 -22.31 25.82 -31.39
CA VAL A 697 -23.68 25.30 -31.48
C VAL A 697 -23.70 24.01 -32.30
N GLU A 698 -23.06 24.01 -33.47
CA GLU A 698 -23.03 22.80 -34.31
C GLU A 698 -22.29 21.65 -33.64
N LEU A 699 -21.15 21.91 -32.97
CA LEU A 699 -20.41 20.87 -32.25
C LEU A 699 -21.25 20.24 -31.12
N GLU A 700 -22.03 21.05 -30.40
CA GLU A 700 -22.93 20.57 -29.34
C GLU A 700 -24.15 19.82 -29.91
N LEU A 701 -24.70 20.27 -31.05
CA LEU A 701 -25.76 19.56 -31.77
C LEU A 701 -25.26 18.22 -32.33
N ASP A 702 -24.05 18.17 -32.87
CA ASP A 702 -23.40 16.93 -33.32
C ASP A 702 -23.19 15.94 -32.18
N ALA A 703 -22.82 16.43 -30.99
CA ALA A 703 -22.75 15.61 -29.80
C ALA A 703 -24.15 15.11 -29.38
N ALA A 704 -25.18 15.97 -29.49
CA ALA A 704 -26.56 15.61 -29.18
C ALA A 704 -27.12 14.54 -30.15
N ARG A 705 -26.83 14.64 -31.44
CA ARG A 705 -27.22 13.67 -32.49
C ARG A 705 -26.75 12.24 -32.18
N LYS A 706 -25.65 12.08 -31.44
CA LYS A 706 -25.06 10.79 -31.04
C LYS A 706 -25.69 10.19 -29.78
N ARG A 707 -26.62 10.87 -29.10
CA ARG A 707 -27.26 10.36 -27.87
C ARG A 707 -28.10 9.09 -28.18
N PRO A 708 -28.12 8.08 -27.29
CA PRO A 708 -28.82 6.81 -27.54
C PRO A 708 -30.31 6.93 -27.85
N GLY A 709 -30.98 7.97 -27.34
CA GLY A 709 -32.39 8.22 -27.60
C GLY A 709 -32.70 8.41 -29.09
N PHE A 710 -31.84 9.14 -29.81
CA PHE A 710 -31.95 9.33 -31.25
C PHE A 710 -31.58 8.06 -32.01
N ALA A 711 -30.45 7.43 -31.66
CA ALA A 711 -29.95 6.26 -32.36
C ALA A 711 -30.91 5.06 -32.28
N ARG A 712 -31.43 4.75 -31.08
CA ARG A 712 -32.34 3.60 -30.86
C ARG A 712 -33.67 3.75 -31.60
N ARG A 713 -34.14 4.98 -31.80
CA ARG A 713 -35.41 5.28 -32.47
C ARG A 713 -35.21 5.75 -33.91
N GLN A 714 -33.98 5.70 -34.43
CA GLN A 714 -33.62 6.20 -35.75
C GLN A 714 -34.15 7.62 -36.05
N VAL A 715 -34.15 8.49 -35.04
CA VAL A 715 -34.60 9.87 -35.17
C VAL A 715 -33.42 10.74 -35.61
N ARG A 716 -33.56 11.43 -36.74
CA ARG A 716 -32.54 12.35 -37.28
C ARG A 716 -32.84 13.78 -36.85
N LEU A 717 -31.88 14.45 -36.22
CA LEU A 717 -31.98 15.87 -35.86
C LEU A 717 -31.22 16.72 -36.88
N VAL A 718 -31.95 17.60 -37.57
CA VAL A 718 -31.44 18.55 -38.58
C VAL A 718 -31.69 19.97 -38.07
N THR A 719 -30.79 20.90 -38.37
CA THR A 719 -30.89 22.29 -37.91
C THR A 719 -30.59 23.21 -39.09
N THR A 720 -31.45 24.20 -39.33
CA THR A 720 -31.23 25.21 -40.38
C THR A 720 -30.12 26.19 -39.99
N ASP A 721 -29.53 26.86 -40.96
CA ASP A 721 -28.48 27.86 -40.69
C ASP A 721 -29.02 29.05 -39.88
N ARG A 722 -30.28 29.43 -40.13
CA ARG A 722 -30.99 30.48 -39.37
C ARG A 722 -31.24 30.07 -37.93
N ALA A 723 -31.76 28.86 -37.70
CA ALA A 723 -31.90 28.32 -36.34
C ALA A 723 -30.57 28.25 -35.60
N ARG A 724 -29.47 27.89 -36.29
CA ARG A 724 -28.13 27.85 -35.70
C ARG A 724 -27.63 29.23 -35.30
N ALA A 725 -27.80 30.23 -36.17
CA ALA A 725 -27.48 31.61 -35.86
C ALA A 725 -28.31 32.12 -34.67
N LYS A 726 -29.61 31.81 -34.66
CA LYS A 726 -30.51 32.19 -33.57
C LYS A 726 -30.12 31.56 -32.22
N LEU A 727 -29.80 30.28 -32.22
CA LEU A 727 -29.30 29.58 -31.03
C LEU A 727 -27.95 30.14 -30.55
N ALA A 728 -27.11 30.61 -31.47
CA ALA A 728 -25.85 31.27 -31.12
C ALA A 728 -26.10 32.62 -30.43
N GLU A 729 -27.02 33.44 -30.95
CA GLU A 729 -27.42 34.70 -30.33
C GLU A 729 -27.98 34.48 -28.91
N LEU A 730 -28.91 33.53 -28.76
CA LEU A 730 -29.51 33.17 -27.47
C LEU A 730 -28.49 32.60 -26.48
N GLY A 731 -27.51 31.83 -26.99
CA GLY A 731 -26.48 31.17 -26.20
C GLY A 731 -25.26 32.04 -25.86
N TYR A 732 -25.13 33.22 -26.46
CA TYR A 732 -24.00 34.12 -26.26
C TYR A 732 -24.23 35.11 -25.12
N HIS A 733 -23.21 35.27 -24.27
CA HIS A 733 -23.21 36.30 -23.23
C HIS A 733 -21.92 37.14 -23.29
N PRO A 734 -22.01 38.49 -23.31
CA PRO A 734 -20.84 39.37 -23.44
C PRO A 734 -19.72 39.12 -22.41
N THR A 735 -20.08 38.78 -21.16
CA THR A 735 -19.11 38.54 -20.08
C THR A 735 -18.86 37.06 -19.73
N ARG A 736 -19.75 36.15 -20.17
CA ARG A 736 -19.69 34.71 -19.82
C ARG A 736 -19.43 33.82 -21.04
N GLY A 737 -19.21 34.39 -22.22
CA GLY A 737 -18.96 33.67 -23.46
C GLY A 737 -20.09 32.71 -23.80
N ALA A 738 -19.72 31.50 -24.24
CA ALA A 738 -20.67 30.44 -24.62
C ALA A 738 -21.15 29.59 -23.43
N ARG A 739 -20.91 30.00 -22.18
CA ARG A 739 -21.29 29.22 -20.98
C ARG A 739 -22.79 28.91 -20.89
N PRO A 740 -23.73 29.82 -21.25
CA PRO A 740 -25.17 29.52 -21.25
C PRO A 740 -25.62 28.57 -22.36
N LEU A 741 -24.82 28.39 -23.42
CA LEU A 741 -25.25 27.74 -24.66
C LEU A 741 -25.82 26.33 -24.45
N ARG A 742 -25.19 25.51 -23.60
CA ARG A 742 -25.69 24.15 -23.32
C ARG A 742 -27.09 24.16 -22.71
N ARG A 743 -27.35 25.12 -21.82
CA ARG A 743 -28.68 25.29 -21.21
C ARG A 743 -29.70 25.70 -22.26
N VAL A 744 -29.35 26.64 -23.13
CA VAL A 744 -30.22 27.09 -24.23
C VAL A 744 -30.56 25.92 -25.17
N LEU A 745 -29.56 25.13 -25.58
CA LEU A 745 -29.81 23.94 -26.41
C LEU A 745 -30.67 22.90 -25.71
N GLU A 746 -30.46 22.69 -24.41
CA GLU A 746 -31.27 21.73 -23.65
C GLU A 746 -32.72 22.19 -23.51
N GLU A 747 -32.96 23.47 -23.21
CA GLU A 747 -34.30 24.05 -23.05
C GLU A 747 -35.05 24.21 -24.38
N LYS A 748 -34.37 24.70 -25.42
CA LYS A 748 -34.98 25.09 -26.71
C LYS A 748 -35.03 23.95 -27.73
N VAL A 749 -34.12 22.99 -27.64
CA VAL A 749 -34.03 21.88 -28.63
C VAL A 749 -34.30 20.54 -27.98
N MET A 750 -33.52 20.18 -26.96
CA MET A 750 -33.56 18.80 -26.42
C MET A 750 -34.84 18.50 -25.66
N THR A 751 -35.30 19.41 -24.81
CA THR A 751 -36.50 19.21 -23.99
C THR A 751 -37.76 19.04 -24.85
N PRO A 752 -38.05 19.90 -25.84
CA PRO A 752 -39.19 19.68 -26.74
C PRO A 752 -39.14 18.33 -27.45
N VAL A 753 -37.97 17.93 -27.96
CA VAL A 753 -37.77 16.65 -28.63
C VAL A 753 -38.01 15.48 -27.67
N ALA A 754 -37.42 15.54 -26.48
CA ALA A 754 -37.50 14.50 -25.46
C ALA A 754 -38.94 14.32 -24.95
N THR A 755 -39.64 15.43 -24.67
CA THR A 755 -41.06 15.42 -24.28
C THR A 755 -41.89 14.75 -25.37
N ARG A 756 -41.71 15.15 -26.63
CA ARG A 756 -42.47 14.57 -27.75
C ARG A 756 -42.18 13.07 -27.96
N MET A 757 -40.94 12.65 -27.73
CA MET A 757 -40.52 11.23 -27.79
C MET A 757 -41.06 10.41 -26.62
N ALA A 758 -41.30 11.04 -25.47
CA ALA A 758 -41.85 10.39 -24.28
C ALA A 758 -43.37 10.25 -24.34
N GLU A 759 -44.06 11.26 -24.86
CA GLU A 759 -45.52 11.28 -25.03
C GLU A 759 -46.01 10.28 -26.09
N ASP A 760 -45.18 9.98 -27.09
CA ASP A 760 -45.54 9.13 -28.22
C ASP A 760 -44.53 7.99 -28.40
N PRO A 761 -44.88 6.79 -27.92
CA PRO A 761 -44.06 5.60 -28.10
C PRO A 761 -43.78 5.24 -29.56
N THR A 762 -44.53 5.80 -30.53
CA THR A 762 -44.35 5.57 -31.97
C THR A 762 -43.44 6.58 -32.65
N PHE A 763 -42.84 7.51 -31.91
CA PHE A 763 -41.91 8.52 -32.44
C PHE A 763 -40.54 7.89 -32.76
N ARG A 764 -40.48 7.20 -33.92
CA ARG A 764 -39.30 6.53 -34.49
C ARG A 764 -39.24 6.76 -36.00
N ASP A 765 -38.06 6.60 -36.59
CA ASP A 765 -37.79 6.66 -38.03
C ASP A 765 -38.20 8.00 -38.66
N ARG A 766 -37.98 9.10 -37.93
CA ARG A 766 -38.41 10.46 -38.30
C ARG A 766 -37.26 11.45 -38.35
N THR A 767 -37.47 12.51 -39.13
CA THR A 767 -36.60 13.69 -39.11
C THR A 767 -37.25 14.79 -38.28
N VAL A 768 -36.49 15.31 -37.31
CA VAL A 768 -36.78 16.52 -36.57
C VAL A 768 -35.97 17.66 -37.19
N VAL A 769 -36.63 18.74 -37.56
CA VAL A 769 -36.00 19.94 -38.10
C VAL A 769 -36.13 21.07 -37.09
N VAL A 770 -35.01 21.64 -36.68
CA VAL A 770 -34.95 22.84 -35.84
C VAL A 770 -34.88 24.04 -36.78
N VAL A 771 -35.87 24.94 -36.68
CA VAL A 771 -36.03 26.13 -37.53
C VAL A 771 -36.17 27.38 -36.68
N GLU A 772 -35.82 28.54 -37.24
CA GLU A 772 -36.12 29.83 -36.61
C GLU A 772 -37.63 30.12 -36.65
N ASP A 773 -38.15 30.82 -35.64
CA ASP A 773 -39.55 31.28 -35.67
C ASP A 773 -39.87 32.09 -36.94
N GLY A 774 -40.83 31.59 -37.73
CA GLY A 774 -41.25 32.17 -39.01
C GLY A 774 -40.64 31.51 -40.25
N GLU A 775 -39.74 30.54 -40.09
CA GLU A 775 -39.16 29.75 -41.19
C GLU A 775 -40.06 28.54 -41.56
N ASP A 776 -40.16 28.23 -42.86
CA ASP A 776 -40.89 27.05 -43.36
C ASP A 776 -39.98 25.81 -43.30
N ALA A 777 -40.47 24.73 -42.70
CA ALA A 777 -39.69 23.53 -42.43
C ALA A 777 -39.75 22.47 -43.54
N GLY A 778 -40.50 22.72 -44.62
CA GLY A 778 -40.70 21.76 -45.71
C GLY A 778 -41.57 20.57 -45.28
N GLY A 779 -42.78 20.47 -45.84
CA GLY A 779 -43.82 19.56 -45.38
C GLY A 779 -43.44 18.08 -45.36
N ARG A 780 -43.13 17.56 -44.16
CA ARG A 780 -43.21 16.16 -43.65
C ARG A 780 -42.37 15.92 -42.39
N ALA A 781 -41.53 16.88 -41.96
CA ALA A 781 -40.74 16.77 -40.73
C ALA A 781 -41.49 17.27 -39.49
N TRP A 782 -41.11 16.77 -38.31
CA TRP A 782 -41.54 17.37 -37.04
C TRP A 782 -40.63 18.56 -36.72
N VAL A 783 -41.23 19.68 -36.30
CA VAL A 783 -40.53 20.97 -36.25
C VAL A 783 -40.33 21.41 -34.80
N VAL A 784 -39.11 21.82 -34.47
CA VAL A 784 -38.78 22.56 -33.25
C VAL A 784 -38.48 24.00 -33.65
N ARG A 785 -39.14 24.95 -33.00
CA ARG A 785 -38.95 26.38 -33.26
C ARG A 785 -38.10 27.01 -32.15
N VAL A 786 -37.10 27.79 -32.53
CA VAL A 786 -36.09 28.37 -31.61
C VAL A 786 -35.98 29.88 -31.68
#